data_AF-A0A7G3ZZQ3-F1
#
_entry.id   AF-A0A7G3ZZQ3-F1
#
_cell.length_a   1.000
_cell.length_b   1.000
_cell.length_c   1.000
_cell.angle_alpha   90.00
_cell.angle_beta   90.00
_cell.angle_gamma   90.00
#
_symmetry.space_group_name_H-M   'P 1'
#
loop_
_entity.id
_entity.type
_entity.pdbx_description
1 polymer ?
#
loop_
_entity_poly.entity_id
_entity_poly.type
_entity_poly.pdbx_seq_one_letter_code
_entity_poly.pdbx_strand_id
1 'polypeptide(L)'
;MKNLNISQAKTITIINNYLKWHNLPIKWNETGVCNGLATVHAHYVLQGKEDTFLKILQKIAAMSEGDFSQSTISDSPEEDIDHFISQVILAYDPGLFEKTFSQRDSYKALKIDGKPLDSDFVLPLITSEENWAKILKDMELQHGEVLKINSPNHAITIHRLKGEYVVFDPNYKEGIKKFDSEEALMTELRTNVFQFQDSSMALTFTRLTRSGFKHSSSFEQATPEDYTRKYLDPNAIASYDDKTITGAIIIARNGNEQLMQICLNKDKNKIWTATELMDLGFEAILKNNTQSIIPILNQLNSCPESTKQEKEDKKSAFFSMILLSLRDGRAELLNKLIENEFGKKVFQSIDDGLLLNMVARGGNKELLIDILEKIQTNPAIETLEETEDTQSIIDFLDTDEKDTQFEEVEVMDLSDLLDMEEVEVQVDSLSDFLREDLPIMPQRTRLTQIILEKDSRGDNAITLAIKGHSPECLEVLLKKLNQEGYILTEKKQQKYLLLAINTNNVHMVDELISNMGPEQATDIVSKISLSEEQVKKLNIHILKTLEQNGMNFDKPSQDIITEKASRKMNIFEIIGTKLVKFFDYIQSVFQLNCSEENEDSFSSTPDSLAQTEHNLKTPPDRELISKFQSFKQKHQDQISENQSTSEIQNIPGAPTLVSS
;
A
#
# COMPACT_ATOMS: atom_id res chain seq x y z
N MET A 1 -14.22 25.51 -24.97
CA MET A 1 -14.41 24.19 -24.34
C MET A 1 -15.32 24.39 -23.13
N LYS A 2 -16.29 23.50 -22.85
CA LYS A 2 -17.04 23.57 -21.59
C LYS A 2 -16.05 23.34 -20.44
N ASN A 3 -16.05 24.19 -19.41
CA ASN A 3 -15.31 23.91 -18.17
C ASN A 3 -15.92 22.66 -17.53
N LEU A 4 -15.31 21.51 -17.78
CA LEU A 4 -15.68 20.24 -17.16
C LEU A 4 -15.19 20.29 -15.71
N ASN A 5 -16.06 19.90 -14.78
CA ASN A 5 -15.66 19.70 -13.39
C ASN A 5 -14.66 18.53 -13.34
N ILE A 6 -13.40 18.80 -12.96
CA ILE A 6 -12.33 17.80 -12.81
C ILE A 6 -12.01 17.48 -11.34
N SER A 7 -12.91 17.83 -10.41
CA SER A 7 -12.71 17.55 -8.99
C SER A 7 -12.54 16.05 -8.70
N GLN A 8 -11.80 15.72 -7.64
CA GLN A 8 -11.52 14.34 -7.25
C GLN A 8 -12.80 13.56 -6.98
N ALA A 9 -13.81 14.14 -6.33
CA ALA A 9 -15.09 13.46 -6.09
C ALA A 9 -15.70 12.88 -7.37
N LYS A 10 -15.61 13.63 -8.49
CA LYS A 10 -16.08 13.14 -9.79
C LYS A 10 -15.12 12.13 -10.40
N THR A 11 -13.82 12.40 -10.33
CA THR A 11 -12.77 11.54 -10.88
C THR A 11 -12.77 10.17 -10.20
N ILE A 12 -12.95 10.11 -8.87
CA ILE A 12 -13.08 8.90 -8.07
C ILE A 12 -14.23 8.04 -8.55
N THR A 13 -15.43 8.61 -8.74
CA THR A 13 -16.59 7.85 -9.24
C THR A 13 -16.31 7.22 -10.60
N ILE A 14 -15.75 8.00 -11.54
CA ILE A 14 -15.46 7.53 -12.89
C ILE A 14 -14.36 6.47 -12.88
N ILE A 15 -13.27 6.70 -12.15
CA ILE A 15 -12.15 5.76 -12.07
C ILE A 15 -12.55 4.49 -11.31
N ASN A 16 -13.33 4.56 -10.23
CA ASN A 16 -13.82 3.36 -9.56
C ASN A 16 -14.76 2.55 -10.44
N ASN A 17 -15.60 3.21 -11.23
CA ASN A 17 -16.41 2.54 -12.24
C ASN A 17 -15.54 1.89 -13.33
N TYR A 18 -14.46 2.55 -13.75
CA TYR A 18 -13.44 2.00 -14.64
C TYR A 18 -12.80 0.76 -14.02
N LEU A 19 -12.16 0.87 -12.85
CA LEU A 19 -11.49 -0.22 -12.14
C LEU A 19 -12.43 -1.40 -11.88
N LYS A 20 -13.67 -1.14 -11.46
CA LYS A 20 -14.72 -2.15 -11.28
C LYS A 20 -15.08 -2.82 -12.61
N TRP A 21 -15.24 -2.04 -13.69
CA TRP A 21 -15.49 -2.59 -15.03
C TRP A 21 -14.35 -3.50 -15.50
N HIS A 22 -13.10 -3.22 -15.10
CA HIS A 22 -11.92 -4.07 -15.35
C HIS A 22 -11.71 -5.20 -14.33
N ASN A 23 -12.59 -5.36 -13.34
CA ASN A 23 -12.44 -6.33 -12.24
C ASN A 23 -11.09 -6.22 -11.50
N LEU A 24 -10.55 -5.00 -11.37
CA LEU A 24 -9.32 -4.76 -10.61
C LEU A 24 -9.66 -4.65 -9.12
N PRO A 25 -8.90 -5.32 -8.23
CA PRO A 25 -9.18 -5.36 -6.79
C PRO A 25 -8.69 -4.09 -6.08
N ILE A 26 -8.82 -2.92 -6.72
CA ILE A 26 -8.34 -1.64 -6.23
C ILE A 26 -9.47 -0.63 -6.35
N LYS A 27 -9.62 0.19 -5.31
CA LYS A 27 -10.60 1.29 -5.27
C LYS A 27 -9.88 2.55 -4.84
N TRP A 28 -10.09 3.64 -5.56
CA TRP A 28 -9.71 4.97 -5.10
C TRP A 28 -10.65 5.38 -3.97
N ASN A 29 -10.10 5.73 -2.82
CA ASN A 29 -10.87 6.26 -1.70
C ASN A 29 -10.67 7.77 -1.56
N GLU A 30 -11.63 8.43 -0.94
CA GLU A 30 -11.60 9.89 -0.74
C GLU A 30 -10.53 10.32 0.26
N THR A 31 -10.09 9.40 1.15
CA THR A 31 -9.18 9.70 2.25
C THR A 31 -7.71 9.77 1.85
N GLY A 32 -7.30 9.22 0.69
CA GLY A 32 -5.89 9.27 0.28
C GLY A 32 -5.64 9.59 -1.19
N VAL A 33 -6.63 9.49 -2.09
CA VAL A 33 -6.39 9.75 -3.53
C VAL A 33 -5.90 11.17 -3.80
N CYS A 34 -6.26 12.14 -2.96
CA CYS A 34 -5.74 13.51 -3.01
C CYS A 34 -4.20 13.54 -2.93
N ASN A 35 -3.59 12.72 -2.06
CA ASN A 35 -2.15 12.57 -1.96
C ASN A 35 -1.52 12.02 -3.24
N GLY A 36 -2.16 11.00 -3.85
CA GLY A 36 -1.74 10.43 -5.12
C GLY A 36 -1.79 11.47 -6.25
N LEU A 37 -2.92 12.16 -6.41
CA LEU A 37 -3.12 13.19 -7.44
C LEU A 37 -2.17 14.37 -7.28
N ALA A 38 -2.00 14.88 -6.05
CA ALA A 38 -1.06 15.96 -5.75
C ALA A 38 0.39 15.55 -6.10
N THR A 39 0.80 14.33 -5.74
CA THR A 39 2.15 13.83 -6.01
C THR A 39 2.40 13.65 -7.52
N VAL A 40 1.41 13.14 -8.25
CA VAL A 40 1.48 13.02 -9.71
C VAL A 40 1.47 14.40 -10.38
N HIS A 41 0.68 15.36 -9.88
CA HIS A 41 0.74 16.74 -10.38
C HIS A 41 2.15 17.32 -10.26
N ALA A 42 2.78 17.19 -9.09
CA ALA A 42 4.17 17.62 -8.91
C ALA A 42 5.11 16.97 -9.93
N HIS A 43 4.96 15.66 -10.16
CA HIS A 43 5.75 14.93 -11.16
C HIS A 43 5.60 15.49 -12.59
N TYR A 44 4.38 15.87 -13.00
CA TYR A 44 4.14 16.48 -14.32
C TYR A 44 4.63 17.92 -14.40
N VAL A 45 4.44 18.74 -13.35
CA VAL A 45 4.97 20.12 -13.29
C VAL A 45 6.48 20.11 -13.39
N LEU A 46 7.15 19.24 -12.64
CA LEU A 46 8.61 19.10 -12.69
C LEU A 46 9.09 18.70 -14.09
N GLN A 47 8.28 18.02 -14.90
CA GLN A 47 8.59 17.71 -16.30
C GLN A 47 8.26 18.82 -17.31
N GLY A 48 7.59 19.90 -16.88
CA GLY A 48 7.04 20.91 -17.78
C GLY A 48 5.80 20.42 -18.54
N LYS A 49 5.07 19.45 -17.98
CA LYS A 49 3.93 18.75 -18.61
C LYS A 49 2.60 18.97 -17.87
N GLU A 50 2.46 20.07 -17.11
CA GLU A 50 1.23 20.36 -16.35
C GLU A 50 -0.04 20.37 -17.24
N ASP A 51 0.07 20.94 -18.45
CA ASP A 51 -1.05 20.95 -19.40
C ASP A 51 -1.51 19.53 -19.78
N THR A 52 -0.58 18.57 -19.87
CA THR A 52 -0.89 17.17 -20.16
C THR A 52 -1.65 16.53 -19.00
N PHE A 53 -1.20 16.77 -17.76
CA PHE A 53 -1.89 16.32 -16.56
C PHE A 53 -3.35 16.83 -16.52
N LEU A 54 -3.57 18.12 -16.75
CA LEU A 54 -4.91 18.71 -16.75
C LEU A 54 -5.78 18.17 -17.89
N LYS A 55 -5.21 17.93 -19.08
CA LYS A 55 -5.93 17.31 -20.20
C LYS A 55 -6.38 15.88 -19.87
N ILE A 56 -5.55 15.09 -19.19
CA ILE A 56 -5.92 13.73 -18.76
C ILE A 56 -7.10 13.79 -17.79
N LEU A 57 -7.05 14.67 -16.78
CA LEU A 57 -8.17 14.84 -15.85
C LEU A 57 -9.46 15.29 -16.54
N GLN A 58 -9.37 16.23 -17.49
CA GLN A 58 -10.52 16.67 -18.28
C GLN A 58 -11.12 15.54 -19.12
N LYS A 59 -10.26 14.70 -19.69
CA LYS A 59 -10.63 13.54 -20.49
C LYS A 59 -11.33 12.49 -19.64
N ILE A 60 -10.81 12.19 -18.44
CA ILE A 60 -11.47 11.32 -17.46
C ILE A 60 -12.82 11.91 -17.08
N ALA A 61 -12.88 13.20 -16.73
CA ALA A 61 -14.12 13.87 -16.34
C ALA A 61 -15.16 13.99 -17.48
N ALA A 62 -14.74 13.83 -18.75
CA ALA A 62 -15.63 13.80 -19.90
C ALA A 62 -16.23 12.41 -20.17
N MET A 63 -15.68 11.35 -19.57
CA MET A 63 -16.21 9.99 -19.72
C MET A 63 -17.59 9.88 -19.07
N SER A 64 -18.53 9.25 -19.78
CA SER A 64 -19.80 8.85 -19.20
C SER A 64 -19.67 7.47 -18.55
N GLU A 65 -20.53 7.17 -17.57
CA GLU A 65 -20.59 5.84 -16.97
C GLU A 65 -20.92 4.79 -18.05
N GLY A 66 -19.94 3.95 -18.40
CA GLY A 66 -20.06 2.93 -19.45
C GLY A 66 -19.38 3.26 -20.78
N ASP A 67 -18.88 4.49 -20.98
CA ASP A 67 -18.11 4.90 -22.19
C ASP A 67 -16.61 4.52 -22.11
N PHE A 68 -16.22 3.66 -21.16
CA PHE A 68 -14.84 3.21 -21.00
C PHE A 68 -14.28 2.51 -22.25
N SER A 69 -15.16 2.01 -23.14
CA SER A 69 -14.76 1.44 -24.43
C SER A 69 -14.09 2.44 -25.40
N GLN A 70 -14.25 3.74 -25.17
CA GLN A 70 -13.73 4.82 -26.01
C GLN A 70 -12.53 5.55 -25.39
N SER A 71 -11.91 5.04 -24.30
CA SER A 71 -10.72 5.66 -23.71
C SER A 71 -9.46 5.40 -24.56
N THR A 72 -9.47 5.98 -25.76
CA THR A 72 -8.35 6.49 -26.56
C THR A 72 -6.96 5.94 -26.22
N ILE A 73 -6.55 5.00 -27.05
CA ILE A 73 -5.16 4.81 -27.44
C ILE A 73 -4.58 6.20 -27.80
N SER A 74 -3.70 6.75 -26.98
CA SER A 74 -2.75 7.77 -27.44
C SER A 74 -1.48 7.04 -27.89
N ASP A 75 -0.89 7.44 -29.00
CA ASP A 75 0.44 6.95 -29.40
C ASP A 75 1.54 7.43 -28.43
N SER A 76 1.22 8.33 -27.49
CA SER A 76 2.09 8.80 -26.41
C SER A 76 1.73 8.14 -25.06
N PRO A 77 2.66 7.42 -24.41
CA PRO A 77 2.49 6.92 -23.03
C PRO A 77 2.15 8.01 -22.01
N GLU A 78 2.45 9.27 -22.32
CA GLU A 78 2.26 10.43 -21.43
C GLU A 78 0.82 10.97 -21.44
N GLU A 79 -0.01 10.54 -22.39
CA GLU A 79 -1.44 10.87 -22.47
C GLU A 79 -2.32 9.61 -22.23
N ASP A 80 -1.67 8.52 -21.81
CA ASP A 80 -2.29 7.25 -21.49
C ASP A 80 -2.93 7.33 -20.09
N ILE A 81 -4.24 7.07 -20.05
CA ILE A 81 -5.02 7.12 -18.82
C ILE A 81 -4.61 5.99 -17.88
N ASP A 82 -4.18 4.85 -18.41
CA ASP A 82 -3.77 3.72 -17.58
C ASP A 82 -2.45 3.98 -16.88
N HIS A 83 -1.50 4.54 -17.62
CA HIS A 83 -0.24 4.98 -17.04
C HIS A 83 -0.48 6.01 -15.94
N PHE A 84 -1.37 6.97 -16.20
CA PHE A 84 -1.78 7.97 -15.21
C PHE A 84 -2.41 7.34 -13.96
N ILE A 85 -3.40 6.44 -14.12
CA ILE A 85 -4.05 5.75 -13.00
C ILE A 85 -3.02 4.96 -12.19
N SER A 86 -2.09 4.29 -12.86
CA SER A 86 -1.03 3.52 -12.22
C SER A 86 -0.10 4.40 -11.38
N GLN A 87 0.31 5.55 -11.92
CA GLN A 87 1.13 6.53 -11.19
C GLN A 87 0.39 7.07 -9.96
N VAL A 88 -0.92 7.33 -10.08
CA VAL A 88 -1.74 7.79 -8.95
C VAL A 88 -1.85 6.71 -7.88
N ILE A 89 -2.13 5.45 -8.25
CA ILE A 89 -2.21 4.33 -7.29
C ILE A 89 -0.86 4.14 -6.58
N LEU A 90 0.24 4.17 -7.34
CA LEU A 90 1.59 4.03 -6.80
C LEU A 90 1.91 5.13 -5.77
N ALA A 91 1.48 6.37 -6.02
CA ALA A 91 1.69 7.47 -5.08
C ALA A 91 0.64 7.51 -3.93
N TYR A 92 -0.54 6.96 -4.16
CA TYR A 92 -1.63 6.89 -3.19
C TYR A 92 -1.37 5.82 -2.13
N ASP A 93 -0.99 4.62 -2.53
CA ASP A 93 -0.75 3.49 -1.62
C ASP A 93 0.50 2.70 -2.05
N PRO A 94 1.70 3.26 -1.80
CA PRO A 94 2.93 2.58 -2.16
C PRO A 94 3.16 1.30 -1.33
N GLY A 95 2.48 1.14 -0.19
CA GLY A 95 2.60 -0.03 0.69
C GLY A 95 1.96 -1.31 0.14
N LEU A 96 1.14 -1.21 -0.91
CA LEU A 96 0.69 -2.36 -1.71
C LEU A 96 1.83 -3.00 -2.50
N PHE A 97 2.87 -2.22 -2.81
CA PHE A 97 3.97 -2.64 -3.68
C PHE A 97 5.25 -2.88 -2.90
N GLU A 98 5.51 -2.03 -1.91
CA GLU A 98 6.78 -1.96 -1.20
C GLU A 98 6.54 -1.47 0.23
N LYS A 99 6.69 -2.37 1.22
CA LYS A 99 6.39 -2.09 2.64
C LYS A 99 7.33 -1.06 3.26
N THR A 100 8.45 -0.74 2.61
CA THR A 100 9.37 0.32 3.05
C THR A 100 8.87 1.72 2.69
N PHE A 101 7.86 1.86 1.82
CA PHE A 101 7.26 3.16 1.52
C PHE A 101 5.95 3.41 2.31
N SER A 102 5.66 4.69 2.47
CA SER A 102 4.39 5.21 2.96
C SER A 102 3.97 6.40 2.11
N GLN A 103 2.74 6.91 2.29
CA GLN A 103 2.28 8.12 1.60
C GLN A 103 3.20 9.33 1.80
N ARG A 104 3.92 9.41 2.94
CA ARG A 104 4.92 10.46 3.21
C ARG A 104 6.01 10.49 2.13
N ASP A 105 6.50 9.31 1.76
CA ASP A 105 7.62 9.11 0.85
C ASP A 105 7.18 8.72 -0.58
N SER A 106 5.87 8.72 -0.85
CA SER A 106 5.26 8.32 -2.13
C SER A 106 5.85 8.99 -3.37
N TYR A 107 6.38 10.21 -3.24
CA TYR A 107 7.04 10.93 -4.35
C TYR A 107 8.27 10.19 -4.88
N LYS A 108 8.96 9.39 -4.04
CA LYS A 108 10.14 8.60 -4.42
C LYS A 108 9.80 7.46 -5.38
N ALA A 109 8.53 7.03 -5.40
CA ALA A 109 8.08 5.99 -6.33
C ALA A 109 7.94 6.52 -7.77
N LEU A 110 7.82 7.84 -7.96
CA LEU A 110 7.78 8.48 -9.26
C LEU A 110 9.19 8.86 -9.73
N LYS A 111 9.51 8.56 -11.00
CA LYS A 111 10.86 8.73 -11.56
C LYS A 111 10.86 9.67 -12.77
N ILE A 112 11.81 10.60 -12.81
CA ILE A 112 12.13 11.43 -13.98
C ILE A 112 13.53 11.03 -14.45
N ASP A 113 13.70 10.74 -15.74
CA ASP A 113 14.98 10.28 -16.31
C ASP A 113 15.56 9.05 -15.57
N GLY A 114 14.68 8.14 -15.15
CA GLY A 114 15.04 6.93 -14.39
C GLY A 114 15.38 7.17 -12.91
N LYS A 115 15.38 8.42 -12.43
CA LYS A 115 15.72 8.78 -11.05
C LYS A 115 14.48 9.20 -10.24
N PRO A 116 14.35 8.78 -8.98
CA PRO A 116 13.29 9.25 -8.09
C PRO A 116 13.23 10.77 -7.99
N LEU A 117 12.04 11.29 -7.69
CA LEU A 117 11.90 12.68 -7.20
C LEU A 117 12.63 12.82 -5.86
N ASP A 118 13.15 14.02 -5.60
CA ASP A 118 13.94 14.33 -4.41
C ASP A 118 13.26 15.41 -3.56
N SER A 119 13.59 15.42 -2.26
CA SER A 119 13.10 16.40 -1.29
C SER A 119 14.17 16.69 -0.25
N ASP A 120 14.54 17.96 -0.13
CA ASP A 120 15.51 18.45 0.84
C ASP A 120 14.87 19.27 1.98
N PHE A 121 13.56 19.50 1.89
CA PHE A 121 12.81 20.32 2.85
C PHE A 121 11.48 19.65 3.19
N VAL A 122 11.34 19.24 4.46
CA VAL A 122 10.08 18.70 5.03
C VAL A 122 9.81 19.40 6.35
N LEU A 123 8.80 20.26 6.39
CA LEU A 123 8.42 21.04 7.57
C LEU A 123 6.97 20.76 7.98
N PRO A 124 6.74 19.80 8.89
CA PRO A 124 5.48 19.68 9.63
C PRO A 124 5.42 20.68 10.77
N LEU A 125 4.35 21.48 10.83
CA LEU A 125 4.17 22.47 11.89
C LEU A 125 2.68 22.77 12.12
N ILE A 126 2.34 23.21 13.33
CA ILE A 126 1.08 23.91 13.60
C ILE A 126 1.42 25.35 13.95
N THR A 127 0.96 26.29 13.13
CA THR A 127 1.16 27.73 13.37
C THR A 127 0.10 28.57 12.65
N SER A 128 0.11 29.88 12.88
CA SER A 128 -0.89 30.80 12.33
C SER A 128 -0.72 31.04 10.83
N GLU A 129 -1.78 31.54 10.20
CA GLU A 129 -1.80 31.96 8.79
C GLU A 129 -0.67 32.94 8.46
N GLU A 130 -0.41 33.91 9.34
CA GLU A 130 0.65 34.91 9.13
C GLU A 130 2.05 34.30 9.21
N ASN A 131 2.26 33.28 10.04
CA ASN A 131 3.54 32.60 10.13
C ASN A 131 3.77 31.71 8.92
N TRP A 132 2.75 30.99 8.45
CA TRP A 132 2.83 30.22 7.21
C TRP A 132 3.09 31.09 5.98
N ALA A 133 2.47 32.28 5.90
CA ALA A 133 2.74 33.24 4.83
C ALA A 133 4.20 33.70 4.83
N LYS A 134 4.77 33.99 6.03
CA LYS A 134 6.20 34.32 6.16
C LYS A 134 7.11 33.17 5.77
N ILE A 135 6.81 31.95 6.20
CA ILE A 135 7.58 30.75 5.83
C ILE A 135 7.59 30.59 4.31
N LEU A 136 6.43 30.64 3.65
CA LEU A 136 6.33 30.49 2.20
C LEU A 136 7.12 31.60 1.46
N LYS A 137 7.04 32.83 1.96
CA LYS A 137 7.79 33.96 1.41
C LYS A 137 9.30 33.76 1.54
N ASP A 138 9.75 33.36 2.73
CA ASP A 138 11.16 33.14 3.05
C ASP A 138 11.75 31.95 2.27
N MET A 139 10.94 30.92 1.95
CA MET A 139 11.35 29.79 1.10
C MET A 139 11.68 30.22 -0.34
N GLU A 140 11.07 31.31 -0.82
CA GLU A 140 11.28 31.86 -2.16
C GLU A 140 11.21 30.77 -3.26
N LEU A 141 10.06 30.10 -3.38
CA LEU A 141 9.88 28.95 -4.27
C LEU A 141 10.32 29.25 -5.72
N GLN A 142 11.33 28.53 -6.20
CA GLN A 142 12.02 28.73 -7.47
C GLN A 142 11.41 27.94 -8.63
N HIS A 143 11.82 28.29 -9.85
CA HIS A 143 11.48 27.50 -11.02
C HIS A 143 12.14 26.10 -10.96
N GLY A 144 11.34 25.05 -11.20
CA GLY A 144 11.80 23.67 -11.06
C GLY A 144 11.60 23.09 -9.65
N GLU A 145 10.94 23.83 -8.76
CA GLU A 145 10.48 23.34 -7.45
C GLU A 145 8.95 23.27 -7.42
N VAL A 146 8.43 22.25 -6.72
CA VAL A 146 7.01 22.14 -6.40
C VAL A 146 6.87 21.93 -4.90
N LEU A 147 6.06 22.74 -4.25
CA LEU A 147 5.72 22.58 -2.85
C LEU A 147 4.47 21.71 -2.73
N LYS A 148 4.63 20.49 -2.23
CA LYS A 148 3.50 19.65 -1.81
C LYS A 148 3.11 20.03 -0.39
N ILE A 149 1.83 20.29 -0.17
CA ILE A 149 1.30 20.62 1.16
C ILE A 149 0.33 19.53 1.58
N ASN A 150 0.63 18.90 2.73
CA ASN A 150 -0.24 17.91 3.34
C ASN A 150 -0.83 18.46 4.65
N SER A 151 -2.10 18.14 4.87
CA SER A 151 -2.83 18.24 6.13
C SER A 151 -3.33 16.85 6.49
N PRO A 152 -3.72 16.55 7.75
CA PRO A 152 -4.31 15.25 8.08
C PRO A 152 -5.51 14.82 7.24
N ASN A 153 -6.25 15.76 6.64
CA ASN A 153 -7.46 15.50 5.85
C ASN A 153 -7.28 15.63 4.33
N HIS A 154 -6.18 16.22 3.84
CA HIS A 154 -6.07 16.54 2.41
C HIS A 154 -4.63 16.84 1.96
N ALA A 155 -4.40 16.78 0.65
CA ALA A 155 -3.10 17.10 0.04
C ALA A 155 -3.27 17.89 -1.27
N ILE A 156 -2.38 18.87 -1.47
CA ILE A 156 -2.34 19.76 -2.64
C ILE A 156 -0.90 20.01 -3.09
N THR A 157 -0.74 20.74 -4.20
CA THR A 157 0.56 21.21 -4.69
C THR A 157 0.51 22.69 -5.06
N ILE A 158 1.66 23.35 -4.89
CA ILE A 158 1.89 24.75 -5.23
C ILE A 158 3.20 24.86 -6.01
N HIS A 159 3.21 25.64 -7.08
CA HIS A 159 4.44 26.04 -7.75
C HIS A 159 4.37 27.50 -8.20
N ARG A 160 5.52 28.11 -8.52
CA ARG A 160 5.59 29.49 -9.02
C ARG A 160 5.62 29.53 -10.55
N LEU A 161 4.72 30.33 -11.14
CA LEU A 161 4.70 30.59 -12.57
C LEU A 161 4.46 32.09 -12.83
N LYS A 162 5.40 32.75 -13.52
CA LYS A 162 5.33 34.19 -13.86
C LYS A 162 5.09 35.12 -12.66
N GLY A 163 5.61 34.75 -11.48
CA GLY A 163 5.46 35.52 -10.25
C GLY A 163 4.19 35.22 -9.45
N GLU A 164 3.26 34.41 -9.98
CA GLU A 164 2.05 33.97 -9.27
C GLU A 164 2.29 32.60 -8.62
N TYR A 165 1.57 32.32 -7.52
CA TYR A 165 1.43 30.98 -6.98
C TYR A 165 0.33 30.24 -7.72
N VAL A 166 0.65 29.12 -8.35
CA VAL A 166 -0.31 28.22 -8.99
C VAL A 166 -0.57 27.05 -8.06
N VAL A 167 -1.80 26.93 -7.60
CA VAL A 167 -2.26 25.89 -6.67
C VAL A 167 -3.07 24.88 -7.45
N PHE A 168 -2.68 23.61 -7.37
CA PHE A 168 -3.53 22.50 -7.76
C PHE A 168 -4.11 21.87 -6.50
N ASP A 169 -5.44 21.91 -6.40
CA ASP A 169 -6.20 21.21 -5.38
C ASP A 169 -7.10 20.19 -6.09
N PRO A 170 -6.99 18.88 -5.78
CA PRO A 170 -7.89 17.88 -6.31
C PRO A 170 -9.38 18.22 -6.14
N ASN A 171 -9.79 19.03 -5.16
CA ASN A 171 -11.17 19.45 -4.96
C ASN A 171 -11.61 20.65 -5.82
N TYR A 172 -10.68 21.37 -6.47
CA TYR A 172 -11.06 22.47 -7.36
C TYR A 172 -11.71 21.94 -8.64
N LYS A 173 -12.88 22.52 -8.98
CA LYS A 173 -13.60 22.14 -10.21
C LYS A 173 -12.81 22.39 -11.47
N GLU A 174 -11.97 23.42 -11.47
CA GLU A 174 -11.12 23.83 -12.60
C GLU A 174 -9.70 23.25 -12.48
N GLY A 175 -9.40 22.49 -11.42
CA GLY A 175 -8.09 21.93 -11.09
C GLY A 175 -7.13 22.93 -10.47
N ILE A 176 -6.98 24.11 -11.06
CA ILE A 176 -5.99 25.11 -10.62
C ILE A 176 -6.61 26.44 -10.20
N LYS A 177 -6.00 27.10 -9.23
CA LYS A 177 -6.21 28.51 -8.89
C LYS A 177 -4.88 29.25 -8.81
N LYS A 178 -4.94 30.57 -8.96
CA LYS A 178 -3.76 31.44 -8.93
C LYS A 178 -3.89 32.50 -7.84
N PHE A 179 -2.77 32.81 -7.20
CA PHE A 179 -2.69 33.80 -6.12
C PHE A 179 -1.45 34.69 -6.30
N ASP A 180 -1.62 35.98 -6.06
CA ASP A 180 -0.56 36.98 -6.22
C ASP A 180 0.23 37.25 -4.93
N SER A 181 -0.26 36.80 -3.77
CA SER A 181 0.40 37.00 -2.47
C SER A 181 0.30 35.79 -1.56
N GLU A 182 1.25 35.68 -0.64
CA GLU A 182 1.30 34.61 0.35
C GLU A 182 0.10 34.66 1.30
N GLU A 183 -0.36 35.86 1.68
CA GLU A 183 -1.52 36.03 2.57
C GLU A 183 -2.81 35.51 1.92
N ALA A 184 -3.09 35.93 0.68
CA ALA A 184 -4.28 35.48 -0.05
C ALA A 184 -4.29 33.96 -0.24
N LEU A 185 -3.11 33.38 -0.51
CA LEU A 185 -2.95 31.94 -0.61
C LEU A 185 -3.21 31.25 0.74
N MET A 186 -2.61 31.71 1.84
CA MET A 186 -2.80 31.07 3.14
C MET A 186 -4.25 31.17 3.64
N THR A 187 -4.95 32.28 3.36
CA THR A 187 -6.39 32.40 3.64
C THR A 187 -7.22 31.37 2.87
N GLU A 188 -6.90 31.14 1.59
CA GLU A 188 -7.54 30.10 0.78
C GLU A 188 -7.27 28.70 1.37
N LEU A 189 -6.01 28.41 1.74
CA LEU A 189 -5.64 27.12 2.31
C LEU A 189 -6.42 26.84 3.60
N ARG A 190 -6.53 27.84 4.49
CA ARG A 190 -7.26 27.71 5.75
C ARG A 190 -8.75 27.49 5.54
N THR A 191 -9.36 28.31 4.70
CA THR A 191 -10.83 28.45 4.65
C THR A 191 -11.49 27.47 3.69
N ASN A 192 -10.89 27.25 2.52
CA ASN A 192 -11.54 26.54 1.41
C ASN A 192 -10.89 25.17 1.12
N VAL A 193 -9.58 25.05 1.31
CA VAL A 193 -8.84 23.81 1.00
C VAL A 193 -8.86 22.83 2.18
N PHE A 194 -8.37 23.26 3.35
CA PHE A 194 -8.24 22.39 4.53
C PHE A 194 -9.33 22.61 5.59
N GLN A 195 -10.06 23.72 5.50
CA GLN A 195 -11.23 24.05 6.33
C GLN A 195 -10.94 24.00 7.84
N PHE A 196 -9.79 24.56 8.26
CA PHE A 196 -9.45 24.65 9.68
C PHE A 196 -10.39 25.63 10.40
N GLN A 197 -10.91 25.18 11.54
CA GLN A 197 -11.79 25.97 12.41
C GLN A 197 -11.00 26.97 13.26
N ASP A 198 -9.78 26.61 13.63
CA ASP A 198 -8.88 27.43 14.43
C ASP A 198 -8.13 28.48 13.59
N SER A 199 -7.49 29.42 14.29
CA SER A 199 -6.54 30.36 13.68
C SER A 199 -5.22 29.72 13.27
N SER A 200 -4.93 28.52 13.78
CA SER A 200 -3.73 27.75 13.46
C SER A 200 -4.03 26.65 12.46
N MET A 201 -3.07 26.39 11.57
CA MET A 201 -3.16 25.35 10.55
C MET A 201 -2.09 24.30 10.77
N ALA A 202 -2.49 23.03 10.71
CA ALA A 202 -1.58 21.89 10.76
C ALA A 202 -1.17 21.49 9.34
N LEU A 203 -0.03 22.01 8.88
CA LEU A 203 0.46 21.78 7.52
C LEU A 203 1.83 21.12 7.55
N THR A 204 2.10 20.29 6.53
CA THR A 204 3.43 19.78 6.21
C THR A 204 3.83 20.29 4.84
N PHE A 205 4.84 21.16 4.81
CA PHE A 205 5.45 21.65 3.58
C PHE A 205 6.55 20.69 3.14
N THR A 206 6.40 20.07 1.97
CA THR A 206 7.40 19.18 1.35
C THR A 206 7.83 19.75 0.02
N ARG A 207 9.11 20.13 -0.12
CA ARG A 207 9.64 20.67 -1.37
C ARG A 207 10.15 19.55 -2.27
N LEU A 208 9.50 19.38 -3.42
CA LEU A 208 9.83 18.35 -4.40
C LEU A 208 10.62 18.94 -5.56
N THR A 209 11.67 18.23 -5.97
CA THR A 209 12.53 18.60 -7.10
C THR A 209 12.92 17.38 -7.93
N ARG A 210 13.54 17.62 -9.10
CA ARG A 210 14.22 16.56 -9.84
C ARG A 210 15.51 16.17 -9.13
N SER A 211 15.90 14.89 -9.18
CA SER A 211 17.17 14.43 -8.63
C SER A 211 18.36 15.25 -9.16
N GLY A 212 19.18 15.76 -8.24
CA GLY A 212 20.35 16.59 -8.55
C GLY A 212 20.03 18.05 -8.91
N PHE A 213 18.80 18.51 -8.66
CA PHE A 213 18.46 19.92 -8.77
C PHE A 213 19.38 20.76 -7.88
N LYS A 214 19.85 21.89 -8.41
CA LYS A 214 20.72 22.82 -7.67
C LYS A 214 19.97 24.11 -7.46
N HIS A 215 19.75 24.45 -6.20
CA HIS A 215 19.21 25.73 -5.80
C HIS A 215 20.07 26.87 -6.32
N SER A 216 19.44 27.94 -6.79
CA SER A 216 20.16 29.17 -7.12
C SER A 216 20.83 29.68 -5.84
N SER A 217 22.16 29.68 -5.84
CA SER A 217 23.05 29.83 -4.68
C SER A 217 23.08 31.22 -4.03
N SER A 218 22.01 32.02 -4.14
CA SER A 218 22.02 33.42 -3.70
C SER A 218 21.77 33.62 -2.21
N PHE A 219 21.17 32.66 -1.49
CA PHE A 219 20.93 32.77 -0.04
C PHE A 219 21.01 31.42 0.67
N GLU A 220 21.54 31.41 1.91
CA GLU A 220 21.31 30.30 2.85
C GLU A 220 19.83 30.29 3.21
N GLN A 221 19.07 29.36 2.62
CA GLN A 221 17.67 29.17 2.97
C GLN A 221 17.57 28.64 4.40
N ALA A 222 16.63 29.18 5.18
CA ALA A 222 16.36 28.70 6.52
C ALA A 222 15.93 27.23 6.49
N THR A 223 16.45 26.43 7.42
CA THR A 223 16.13 25.00 7.45
C THR A 223 14.77 24.76 8.13
N PRO A 224 14.15 23.57 7.95
CA PRO A 224 12.95 23.20 8.71
C PRO A 224 13.13 23.34 10.24
N GLU A 225 14.34 23.08 10.74
CA GLU A 225 14.67 23.20 12.16
C GLU A 225 14.66 24.66 12.62
N ASP A 226 15.11 25.61 11.79
CA ASP A 226 15.09 27.03 12.12
C ASP A 226 13.66 27.53 12.28
N TYR A 227 12.77 27.15 11.37
CA TYR A 227 11.35 27.47 11.45
C TYR A 227 10.69 26.81 12.67
N THR A 228 10.98 25.54 12.93
CA THR A 228 10.45 24.83 14.10
C THR A 228 10.90 25.48 15.41
N ARG A 229 12.18 25.85 15.55
CA ARG A 229 12.66 26.57 16.74
C ARG A 229 11.92 27.89 16.93
N LYS A 230 11.68 28.62 15.84
CA LYS A 230 11.06 29.94 15.84
C LYS A 230 9.55 29.91 16.10
N TYR A 231 8.83 29.00 15.47
CA TYR A 231 7.37 29.05 15.37
C TYR A 231 6.64 27.89 16.07
N LEU A 232 7.33 26.84 16.50
CA LEU A 232 6.69 25.76 17.27
C LEU A 232 6.17 26.28 18.61
N ASP A 233 4.86 26.14 18.81
CA ASP A 233 4.18 26.28 20.09
C ASP A 233 3.70 24.88 20.54
N PRO A 234 4.19 24.35 21.68
CA PRO A 234 3.77 23.04 22.21
C PRO A 234 2.26 22.93 22.48
N ASN A 235 1.58 24.05 22.71
CA ASN A 235 0.15 24.09 23.01
C ASN A 235 -0.71 24.37 21.78
N ALA A 236 -0.09 24.61 20.62
CA ALA A 236 -0.84 24.84 19.40
C ALA A 236 -1.55 23.54 18.97
N ILE A 237 -2.83 23.71 18.70
CA ILE A 237 -3.71 22.69 18.14
C ILE A 237 -4.29 23.21 16.83
N ALA A 238 -4.70 22.29 15.97
CA ALA A 238 -5.54 22.62 14.83
C ALA A 238 -6.71 21.64 14.78
N SER A 239 -7.90 22.18 14.57
CA SER A 239 -9.14 21.42 14.48
C SER A 239 -9.71 21.51 13.06
N TYR A 240 -10.09 20.36 12.54
CA TYR A 240 -10.71 20.17 11.23
C TYR A 240 -11.80 19.11 11.39
N ASP A 241 -12.95 19.33 10.75
CA ASP A 241 -14.15 18.51 10.98
C ASP A 241 -14.43 18.39 12.50
N ASP A 242 -14.47 17.16 13.03
CA ASP A 242 -14.62 16.88 14.47
C ASP A 242 -13.32 16.34 15.11
N LYS A 243 -12.17 16.58 14.48
CA LYS A 243 -10.85 16.07 14.91
C LYS A 243 -9.92 17.20 15.30
N THR A 244 -9.09 16.96 16.31
CA THR A 244 -8.03 17.88 16.73
C THR A 244 -6.67 17.19 16.63
N ILE A 245 -5.66 17.92 16.16
CA ILE A 245 -4.27 17.45 16.08
C ILE A 245 -3.33 18.41 16.80
N THR A 246 -2.28 17.85 17.42
CA THR A 246 -1.23 18.60 18.12
C THR A 246 0.05 18.71 17.29
N GLY A 247 0.89 19.69 17.61
CA GLY A 247 2.19 19.87 16.97
C GLY A 247 3.09 18.64 17.07
N ALA A 248 3.06 17.93 18.20
CA ALA A 248 3.85 16.72 18.39
C ALA A 248 3.41 15.57 17.46
N ILE A 249 2.10 15.37 17.27
CA ILE A 249 1.57 14.34 16.38
C ILE A 249 1.98 14.59 14.93
N ILE A 250 1.84 15.82 14.42
CA ILE A 250 2.20 16.10 13.00
C ILE A 250 3.71 15.95 12.75
N ILE A 251 4.55 16.27 13.73
CA ILE A 251 6.01 16.07 13.66
C ILE A 251 6.37 14.58 13.79
N ALA A 252 5.68 13.80 14.63
CA ALA A 252 5.87 12.35 14.70
C ALA A 252 5.55 11.69 13.35
N ARG A 253 4.47 12.11 12.68
CA ARG A 253 4.06 11.60 11.36
C ARG A 253 5.07 11.90 10.25
N ASN A 254 5.56 13.14 10.18
CA ASN A 254 6.24 13.64 8.96
C ASN A 254 7.65 14.20 9.18
N GLY A 255 8.03 14.49 10.42
CA GLY A 255 9.28 15.15 10.76
C GLY A 255 10.50 14.24 10.59
N ASN A 256 11.68 14.85 10.67
CA ASN A 256 12.93 14.13 10.85
C ASN A 256 13.29 14.02 12.34
N GLU A 257 14.39 13.33 12.64
CA GLU A 257 14.89 13.14 14.00
C GLU A 257 15.11 14.48 14.73
N GLN A 258 15.71 15.48 14.07
CA GLN A 258 16.02 16.77 14.69
C GLN A 258 14.76 17.57 15.04
N LEU A 259 13.77 17.58 14.16
CA LEU A 259 12.49 18.22 14.38
C LEU A 259 11.74 17.60 15.56
N MET A 260 11.72 16.27 15.62
CA MET A 260 11.09 15.56 16.73
C MET A 260 11.84 15.82 18.05
N GLN A 261 13.17 15.86 18.01
CA GLN A 261 13.98 16.21 19.19
C GLN A 261 13.73 17.65 19.67
N ILE A 262 13.59 18.62 18.76
CA ILE A 262 13.23 20.01 19.10
C ILE A 262 11.85 20.03 19.74
N CYS A 263 10.88 19.28 19.20
CA CYS A 263 9.52 19.21 19.73
C CYS A 263 9.49 18.67 21.15
N LEU A 264 10.11 17.51 21.39
CA LEU A 264 10.13 16.86 22.70
C LEU A 264 10.84 17.71 23.76
N ASN A 265 11.83 18.52 23.36
CA ASN A 265 12.62 19.36 24.27
C ASN A 265 12.15 20.84 24.33
N LYS A 266 11.06 21.21 23.64
CA LYS A 266 10.64 22.61 23.51
C LYS A 266 10.24 23.18 24.87
N ASP A 267 9.47 22.43 25.65
CA ASP A 267 9.18 22.74 27.05
C ASP A 267 10.07 21.91 27.96
N LYS A 268 11.08 22.56 28.56
CA LYS A 268 12.04 21.91 29.48
C LYS A 268 11.40 21.37 30.76
N ASN A 269 10.18 21.81 31.07
CA ASN A 269 9.44 21.37 32.25
C ASN A 269 8.45 20.24 31.93
N LYS A 270 8.17 19.99 30.64
CA LYS A 270 7.28 18.90 30.25
C LYS A 270 7.97 17.56 30.49
N ILE A 271 7.34 16.74 31.34
CA ILE A 271 7.69 15.33 31.51
C ILE A 271 6.72 14.54 30.65
N TRP A 272 7.24 13.88 29.63
CA TRP A 272 6.45 13.02 28.76
C TRP A 272 6.13 11.71 29.47
N THR A 273 4.85 11.34 29.48
CA THR A 273 4.41 10.04 29.98
C THR A 273 4.65 8.95 28.93
N ALA A 274 4.72 7.69 29.38
CA ALA A 274 4.86 6.56 28.47
C ALA A 274 3.68 6.47 27.48
N THR A 275 2.45 6.78 27.92
CA THR A 275 1.25 6.82 27.08
C THR A 275 1.35 7.89 25.98
N GLU A 276 1.71 9.14 26.33
CA GLU A 276 1.87 10.19 25.30
C GLU A 276 2.95 9.82 24.27
N LEU A 277 4.03 9.18 24.71
CA LEU A 277 5.10 8.74 23.80
C LEU A 277 4.69 7.54 22.96
N MET A 278 3.85 6.66 23.51
CA MET A 278 3.23 5.57 22.75
C MET A 278 2.37 6.12 21.61
N ASP A 279 1.52 7.12 21.88
CA ASP A 279 0.67 7.75 20.86
C ASP A 279 1.52 8.36 19.74
N LEU A 280 2.59 9.07 20.09
CA LEU A 280 3.53 9.60 19.10
C LEU A 280 4.27 8.49 18.34
N GLY A 281 4.59 7.39 19.02
CA GLY A 281 5.20 6.21 18.45
C GLY A 281 4.29 5.53 17.43
N PHE A 282 3.00 5.38 17.72
CA PHE A 282 2.01 4.86 16.78
C PHE A 282 1.94 5.69 15.52
N GLU A 283 1.90 7.01 15.67
CA GLU A 283 1.86 7.93 14.54
C GLU A 283 3.10 7.86 13.66
N ALA A 284 4.27 7.68 14.28
CA ALA A 284 5.51 7.42 13.55
C ALA A 284 5.45 6.05 12.84
N ILE A 285 4.95 4.99 13.48
CA ILE A 285 4.91 3.64 12.89
C ILE A 285 3.94 3.56 11.72
N LEU A 286 2.72 4.09 11.88
CA LEU A 286 1.69 4.12 10.83
C LEU A 286 2.17 4.84 9.57
N LYS A 287 3.01 5.88 9.74
CA LYS A 287 3.60 6.65 8.63
C LYS A 287 4.98 6.16 8.20
N ASN A 288 5.45 5.04 8.73
CA ASN A 288 6.79 4.49 8.51
C ASN A 288 7.91 5.52 8.73
N ASN A 289 7.77 6.37 9.76
CA ASN A 289 8.72 7.41 10.10
C ASN A 289 9.83 6.88 11.02
N THR A 290 10.83 6.26 10.40
CA THR A 290 12.00 5.71 11.09
C THR A 290 12.91 6.76 11.72
N GLN A 291 12.73 8.04 11.39
CA GLN A 291 13.53 9.15 11.92
C GLN A 291 12.90 9.72 13.21
N SER A 292 11.60 10.00 13.21
CA SER A 292 10.91 10.52 14.40
C SER A 292 10.78 9.50 15.53
N ILE A 293 10.82 8.19 15.23
CA ILE A 293 10.76 7.17 16.29
C ILE A 293 11.98 7.24 17.22
N ILE A 294 13.15 7.66 16.73
CA ILE A 294 14.41 7.64 17.51
C ILE A 294 14.32 8.55 18.75
N PRO A 295 13.96 9.85 18.64
CA PRO A 295 13.82 10.70 19.82
C PRO A 295 12.68 10.28 20.73
N ILE A 296 11.60 9.70 20.17
CA ILE A 296 10.47 9.18 20.95
C ILE A 296 10.94 8.03 21.85
N LEU A 297 11.70 7.07 21.30
CA LEU A 297 12.26 5.97 22.07
C LEU A 297 13.29 6.43 23.10
N ASN A 298 14.11 7.43 22.78
CA ASN A 298 15.05 8.02 23.73
C ASN A 298 14.33 8.61 24.95
N GLN A 299 13.21 9.32 24.72
CA GLN A 299 12.38 9.84 25.81
C GLN A 299 11.66 8.71 26.57
N LEU A 300 11.13 7.71 25.86
CA LEU A 300 10.40 6.60 26.49
C LEU A 300 11.32 5.76 27.38
N ASN A 301 12.56 5.54 26.94
CA ASN A 301 13.59 4.90 27.73
C ASN A 301 13.94 5.69 29.00
N SER A 302 13.78 7.02 28.95
CA SER A 302 14.07 7.95 30.05
C SER A 302 12.86 8.21 30.96
N CYS A 303 11.68 7.64 30.66
CA CYS A 303 10.50 7.78 31.51
C CYS A 303 10.78 7.26 32.94
N PRO A 304 10.21 7.89 33.97
CA PRO A 304 10.32 7.41 35.35
C PRO A 304 9.82 5.96 35.47
N GLU A 305 10.44 5.20 36.37
CA GLU A 305 10.03 3.83 36.72
C GLU A 305 9.94 3.68 38.26
N SER A 306 9.54 4.76 38.94
CA SER A 306 9.52 4.84 40.39
C SER A 306 8.33 4.08 41.00
N THR A 307 7.24 3.96 40.25
CA THR A 307 6.03 3.25 40.65
C THR A 307 5.82 1.97 39.82
N LYS A 308 4.96 1.07 40.32
CA LYS A 308 4.54 -0.12 39.56
C LYS A 308 3.82 0.30 38.27
N GLN A 309 2.94 1.30 38.35
CA GLN A 309 2.17 1.78 37.20
C GLN A 309 3.09 2.30 36.09
N GLU A 310 4.05 3.15 36.45
CA GLU A 310 5.02 3.70 35.48
C GLU A 310 5.81 2.62 34.72
N LYS A 311 6.16 1.52 35.40
CA LYS A 311 6.82 0.36 34.77
C LYS A 311 5.90 -0.37 33.80
N GLU A 312 4.64 -0.58 34.19
CA GLU A 312 3.64 -1.23 33.33
C GLU A 312 3.29 -0.35 32.13
N ASP A 313 3.14 0.96 32.30
CA ASP A 313 2.86 1.89 31.20
C ASP A 313 3.99 1.89 30.16
N LYS A 314 5.24 1.90 30.63
CA LYS A 314 6.41 1.81 29.74
C LYS A 314 6.48 0.46 29.03
N LYS A 315 6.21 -0.64 29.74
CA LYS A 315 6.15 -1.99 29.14
C LYS A 315 5.06 -2.07 28.08
N SER A 316 3.86 -1.57 28.38
CA SER A 316 2.70 -1.51 27.49
C SER A 316 2.97 -0.65 26.25
N ALA A 317 3.65 0.49 26.41
CA ALA A 317 4.07 1.33 25.31
C ALA A 317 4.98 0.58 24.32
N PHE A 318 6.03 -0.07 24.82
CA PHE A 318 6.91 -0.88 23.97
C PHE A 318 6.16 -2.06 23.33
N PHE A 319 5.34 -2.78 24.11
CA PHE A 319 4.59 -3.93 23.64
C PHE A 319 3.67 -3.55 22.47
N SER A 320 2.87 -2.50 22.63
CA SER A 320 1.92 -2.05 21.62
C SER A 320 2.63 -1.55 20.35
N MET A 321 3.72 -0.80 20.50
CA MET A 321 4.52 -0.34 19.34
C MET A 321 5.19 -1.49 18.59
N ILE A 322 5.63 -2.54 19.29
CA ILE A 322 6.20 -3.75 18.69
C ILE A 322 5.12 -4.49 17.89
N LEU A 323 3.93 -4.72 18.47
CA LEU A 323 2.83 -5.38 17.78
C LEU A 323 2.38 -4.59 16.55
N LEU A 324 2.26 -3.27 16.67
CA LEU A 324 1.91 -2.40 15.56
C LEU A 324 2.95 -2.47 14.43
N SER A 325 4.25 -2.49 14.77
CA SER A 325 5.32 -2.62 13.78
C SER A 325 5.28 -3.97 13.04
N LEU A 326 4.95 -5.06 13.73
CA LEU A 326 4.77 -6.38 13.12
C LEU A 326 3.53 -6.41 12.22
N ARG A 327 2.40 -5.92 12.73
CA ARG A 327 1.10 -5.86 12.05
C ARG A 327 1.16 -5.08 10.75
N ASP A 328 1.98 -4.02 10.70
CA ASP A 328 2.13 -3.17 9.52
C ASP A 328 3.38 -3.54 8.68
N GLY A 329 4.09 -4.61 9.03
CA GLY A 329 5.25 -5.11 8.28
C GLY A 329 6.49 -4.19 8.32
N ARG A 330 6.65 -3.39 9.37
CA ARG A 330 7.68 -2.35 9.53
C ARG A 330 8.96 -2.88 10.17
N ALA A 331 9.73 -3.68 9.42
CA ALA A 331 10.94 -4.33 9.93
C ALA A 331 11.98 -3.34 10.52
N GLU A 332 12.26 -2.22 9.84
CA GLU A 332 13.23 -1.23 10.34
C GLU A 332 12.79 -0.59 11.68
N LEU A 333 11.49 -0.30 11.81
CA LEU A 333 10.92 0.26 13.04
C LEU A 333 10.95 -0.75 14.18
N LEU A 334 10.63 -2.02 13.89
CA LEU A 334 10.78 -3.10 14.87
C LEU A 334 12.22 -3.19 15.37
N ASN A 335 13.19 -3.17 14.45
CA ASN A 335 14.61 -3.23 14.79
C ASN A 335 15.02 -2.09 15.73
N LYS A 336 14.55 -0.86 15.49
CA LYS A 336 14.77 0.28 16.40
C LYS A 336 14.13 0.08 17.77
N LEU A 337 12.92 -0.49 17.82
CA LEU A 337 12.21 -0.77 19.08
C LEU A 337 12.95 -1.80 19.95
N ILE A 338 13.56 -2.80 19.32
CA ILE A 338 14.26 -3.91 20.02
C ILE A 338 15.78 -3.71 20.13
N GLU A 339 16.31 -2.58 19.64
CA GLU A 339 17.74 -2.25 19.71
C GLU A 339 18.23 -2.12 21.16
N ASN A 340 17.38 -1.60 22.05
CA ASN A 340 17.69 -1.50 23.48
C ASN A 340 17.25 -2.76 24.26
N GLU A 341 17.95 -3.05 25.36
CA GLU A 341 17.71 -4.24 26.19
C GLU A 341 16.30 -4.32 26.79
N PHE A 342 15.62 -3.18 27.02
CA PHE A 342 14.26 -3.19 27.55
C PHE A 342 13.27 -3.63 26.47
N GLY A 343 13.29 -2.99 25.30
CA GLY A 343 12.45 -3.36 24.16
C GLY A 343 12.69 -4.79 23.71
N LYS A 344 13.95 -5.24 23.71
CA LYS A 344 14.31 -6.64 23.46
C LYS A 344 13.65 -7.61 24.45
N LYS A 345 13.66 -7.30 25.75
CA LYS A 345 12.97 -8.11 26.77
C LYS A 345 11.46 -8.14 26.57
N VAL A 346 10.86 -6.99 26.24
CA VAL A 346 9.42 -6.92 25.91
C VAL A 346 9.11 -7.81 24.71
N PHE A 347 9.87 -7.69 23.62
CA PHE A 347 9.73 -8.54 22.43
C PHE A 347 9.93 -10.04 22.70
N GLN A 348 10.83 -10.40 23.61
CA GLN A 348 11.05 -11.78 24.02
C GLN A 348 9.93 -12.33 24.91
N SER A 349 9.15 -11.46 25.55
CA SER A 349 8.01 -11.86 26.39
C SER A 349 6.69 -12.01 25.63
N ILE A 350 6.64 -11.62 24.36
CA ILE A 350 5.45 -11.77 23.52
C ILE A 350 5.29 -13.23 23.14
N ASP A 351 4.06 -13.74 23.26
CA ASP A 351 3.69 -15.08 22.82
C ASP A 351 4.04 -15.31 21.34
N ASP A 352 4.57 -16.50 21.03
CA ASP A 352 5.04 -16.85 19.70
C ASP A 352 3.88 -16.92 18.68
N GLY A 353 2.68 -17.35 19.11
CA GLY A 353 1.48 -17.35 18.28
C GLY A 353 1.02 -15.95 17.96
N LEU A 354 1.00 -15.05 18.95
CA LEU A 354 0.70 -13.64 18.73
C LEU A 354 1.70 -12.98 17.78
N LEU A 355 3.01 -13.21 17.97
CA LEU A 355 4.05 -12.70 17.08
C LEU A 355 3.84 -13.16 15.63
N LEU A 356 3.60 -14.46 15.46
CA LEU A 356 3.42 -15.06 14.14
C LEU A 356 2.16 -14.51 13.44
N ASN A 357 1.08 -14.34 14.18
CA ASN A 357 -0.17 -13.79 13.66
C ASN A 357 0.00 -12.34 13.19
N MET A 358 0.66 -11.49 13.99
CA MET A 358 0.89 -10.09 13.61
C MET A 358 1.78 -9.97 12.37
N VAL A 359 2.88 -10.72 12.30
CA VAL A 359 3.80 -10.63 11.16
C VAL A 359 3.21 -11.23 9.88
N ALA A 360 2.41 -12.31 9.99
CA ALA A 360 1.70 -12.88 8.85
C ALA A 360 0.70 -11.88 8.26
N ARG A 361 -0.03 -11.14 9.12
CA ARG A 361 -0.94 -10.07 8.69
C ARG A 361 -0.20 -8.91 8.00
N GLY A 362 0.98 -8.54 8.49
CA GLY A 362 1.73 -7.40 7.95
C GLY A 362 2.33 -7.58 6.56
N GLY A 363 2.42 -8.82 6.08
CA GLY A 363 2.81 -9.11 4.70
C GLY A 363 4.27 -8.77 4.37
N ASN A 364 5.15 -8.70 5.37
CA ASN A 364 6.58 -8.57 5.17
C ASN A 364 7.23 -9.97 5.26
N LYS A 365 7.58 -10.53 4.10
CA LYS A 365 8.14 -11.89 3.97
C LYS A 365 9.40 -12.10 4.82
N GLU A 366 10.34 -11.18 4.75
CA GLU A 366 11.63 -11.34 5.46
C GLU A 366 11.42 -11.27 6.96
N LEU A 367 10.56 -10.35 7.42
CA LEU A 367 10.19 -10.26 8.82
C LEU A 367 9.50 -11.54 9.32
N LEU A 368 8.64 -12.15 8.50
CA LEU A 368 8.01 -13.44 8.82
C LEU A 368 9.05 -14.56 8.95
N ILE A 369 10.04 -14.61 8.04
CA ILE A 369 11.12 -15.60 8.09
C ILE A 369 11.92 -15.44 9.39
N ASP A 370 12.31 -14.22 9.74
CA ASP A 370 13.06 -13.93 10.98
C ASP A 370 12.29 -14.38 12.23
N ILE A 371 10.98 -14.14 12.27
CA ILE A 371 10.13 -14.57 13.39
C ILE A 371 10.01 -16.10 13.44
N LEU A 372 9.82 -16.76 12.30
CA LEU A 372 9.78 -18.23 12.24
C LEU A 372 11.10 -18.84 12.74
N GLU A 373 12.25 -18.28 12.36
CA GLU A 373 13.55 -18.73 12.83
C GLU A 373 13.74 -18.52 14.34
N LYS A 374 13.28 -17.37 14.88
CA LYS A 374 13.26 -17.13 16.33
C LYS A 374 12.43 -18.18 17.06
N ILE A 375 11.23 -18.49 16.59
CA ILE A 375 10.32 -19.47 17.21
C ILE A 375 10.94 -20.88 17.19
N GLN A 376 11.68 -21.21 16.12
CA GLN A 376 12.38 -22.49 16.02
C GLN A 376 13.62 -22.59 16.92
N THR A 377 14.36 -21.50 17.08
CA THR A 377 15.65 -21.49 17.81
C THR A 377 15.49 -21.26 19.31
N ASN A 378 14.33 -20.78 19.77
CA ASN A 378 14.08 -20.51 21.19
C ASN A 378 13.28 -21.65 21.86
N PRO A 379 13.92 -22.55 22.64
CA PRO A 379 13.18 -23.51 23.45
C PRO A 379 12.45 -22.78 24.57
N ALA A 380 11.11 -22.82 24.51
CA ALA A 380 10.14 -22.23 25.43
C ALA A 380 10.70 -21.66 26.75
N ILE A 381 10.66 -20.33 26.88
CA ILE A 381 10.63 -19.67 28.19
C ILE A 381 9.19 -19.84 28.71
N GLU A 382 9.04 -20.30 29.95
CA GLU A 382 7.73 -20.38 30.63
C GLU A 382 6.95 -19.08 30.43
N THR A 383 5.75 -19.23 29.86
CA THR A 383 4.75 -18.18 29.68
C THR A 383 4.56 -17.42 30.99
N LEU A 384 4.89 -16.13 31.00
CA LEU A 384 4.41 -15.21 32.03
C LEU A 384 2.88 -15.13 31.90
N GLU A 385 2.19 -15.20 33.04
CA GLU A 385 0.73 -15.12 33.15
C GLU A 385 0.16 -14.05 32.21
N GLU A 386 -0.79 -14.45 31.36
CA GLU A 386 -1.59 -13.55 30.55
C GLU A 386 -2.21 -12.48 31.47
N THR A 387 -1.69 -11.25 31.39
CA THR A 387 -2.34 -10.12 32.04
C THR A 387 -3.56 -9.73 31.21
N GLU A 388 -4.70 -9.46 31.85
CA GLU A 388 -5.96 -9.00 31.22
C GLU A 388 -5.77 -7.83 30.23
N ASP A 389 -4.67 -7.06 30.36
CA ASP A 389 -4.29 -5.97 29.46
C ASP A 389 -3.90 -6.41 28.03
N THR A 390 -3.55 -7.68 27.81
CA THR A 390 -3.11 -8.12 26.46
C THR A 390 -4.28 -8.15 25.48
N GLN A 391 -5.46 -8.58 25.94
CA GLN A 391 -6.67 -8.64 25.11
C GLN A 391 -7.21 -7.24 24.84
N SER A 392 -7.17 -6.31 25.80
CA SER A 392 -7.63 -4.93 25.58
C SER A 392 -6.76 -4.18 24.57
N ILE A 393 -5.46 -4.47 24.51
CA ILE A 393 -4.54 -3.93 23.49
C ILE A 393 -4.82 -4.55 22.11
N ILE A 394 -5.06 -5.86 22.04
CA ILE A 394 -5.46 -6.53 20.78
C ILE A 394 -6.76 -5.92 20.26
N ASP A 395 -7.75 -5.76 21.13
CA ASP A 395 -9.03 -5.15 20.80
C ASP A 395 -8.84 -3.68 20.37
N PHE A 396 -7.95 -2.92 21.01
CA PHE A 396 -7.59 -1.55 20.59
C PHE A 396 -6.99 -1.50 19.18
N LEU A 397 -5.99 -2.37 18.92
CA LEU A 397 -5.35 -2.48 17.61
C LEU A 397 -6.30 -2.97 16.51
N ASP A 398 -7.36 -3.68 16.86
CA ASP A 398 -8.42 -4.09 15.95
C ASP A 398 -9.56 -3.04 15.86
N THR A 399 -9.81 -2.21 16.88
CA THR A 399 -10.81 -1.11 16.81
C THR A 399 -10.39 0.05 15.91
N ASP A 400 -9.09 0.23 15.66
CA ASP A 400 -8.61 1.19 14.65
C ASP A 400 -9.13 0.86 13.23
N GLU A 401 -9.59 -0.37 12.95
CA GLU A 401 -10.30 -0.72 11.70
C GLU A 401 -11.71 -0.09 11.62
N LYS A 402 -12.32 0.30 12.74
CA LYS A 402 -13.65 0.94 12.76
C LYS A 402 -13.60 2.46 12.81
N ASP A 403 -12.56 3.05 13.41
CA ASP A 403 -12.43 4.51 13.58
C ASP A 403 -11.43 5.18 12.62
N THR A 404 -10.62 4.41 11.89
CA THR A 404 -10.20 4.86 10.55
C THR A 404 -11.37 4.62 9.60
N GLN A 405 -11.88 5.67 8.95
CA GLN A 405 -12.93 5.57 7.93
C GLN A 405 -12.42 4.83 6.67
N PHE A 406 -12.04 3.58 6.82
CA PHE A 406 -12.04 2.59 5.76
C PHE A 406 -13.38 1.88 5.90
N GLU A 407 -14.37 2.33 5.13
CA GLU A 407 -15.59 1.54 4.94
C GLU A 407 -15.16 0.11 4.59
N GLU A 408 -15.52 -0.79 5.48
CA GLU A 408 -15.40 -2.23 5.38
C GLU A 408 -15.70 -2.67 3.95
N VAL A 409 -14.82 -3.52 3.40
CA VAL A 409 -15.31 -4.50 2.43
C VAL A 409 -16.44 -5.19 3.16
N GLU A 410 -17.65 -5.08 2.63
CA GLU A 410 -18.84 -5.78 3.10
C GLU A 410 -18.54 -7.29 3.01
N VAL A 411 -17.88 -7.84 4.03
CA VAL A 411 -17.67 -9.26 4.20
C VAL A 411 -19.05 -9.77 4.57
N MET A 412 -19.70 -10.38 3.58
CA MET A 412 -20.94 -11.14 3.77
C MET A 412 -20.79 -11.96 5.06
N ASP A 413 -21.70 -11.74 5.99
CA ASP A 413 -21.70 -12.36 7.31
C ASP A 413 -21.60 -13.90 7.13
N LEU A 414 -20.53 -14.47 7.65
CA LEU A 414 -20.25 -15.91 7.59
C LEU A 414 -21.27 -16.74 8.40
N SER A 415 -22.14 -16.08 9.19
CA SER A 415 -23.25 -16.72 9.88
C SER A 415 -24.37 -17.18 8.93
N ASP A 416 -24.58 -16.50 7.79
CA ASP A 416 -25.65 -16.82 6.83
C ASP A 416 -25.33 -18.02 5.91
N LEU A 417 -24.09 -18.56 5.96
CA LEU A 417 -23.63 -19.68 5.12
C LEU A 417 -23.54 -21.03 5.88
N LEU A 418 -23.98 -21.07 7.14
CA LEU A 418 -24.02 -22.30 7.96
C LEU A 418 -25.45 -22.77 8.28
N ASP A 419 -26.42 -22.58 7.38
CA ASP A 419 -27.65 -23.37 7.36
C ASP A 419 -27.35 -24.79 6.87
N MET A 420 -26.65 -25.56 7.70
CA MET A 420 -26.80 -27.01 7.73
C MET A 420 -27.80 -27.31 8.84
N GLU A 421 -28.97 -27.79 8.46
CA GLU A 421 -30.05 -28.23 9.33
C GLU A 421 -29.53 -28.82 10.65
N GLU A 422 -29.89 -28.20 11.77
CA GLU A 422 -29.82 -28.80 13.09
C GLU A 422 -30.71 -30.06 13.09
N VAL A 423 -30.12 -31.21 12.76
CA VAL A 423 -30.68 -32.48 13.15
C VAL A 423 -30.26 -32.70 14.59
N GLU A 424 -31.21 -32.52 15.52
CA GLU A 424 -31.12 -32.98 16.89
C GLU A 424 -30.66 -34.45 16.90
N VAL A 425 -29.39 -34.68 17.25
CA VAL A 425 -28.91 -36.00 17.63
C VAL A 425 -28.53 -35.93 19.10
N GLN A 426 -29.21 -36.79 19.86
CA GLN A 426 -29.02 -36.99 21.29
C GLN A 426 -27.55 -37.10 21.68
N VAL A 427 -27.24 -36.45 22.80
CA VAL A 427 -25.95 -36.48 23.47
C VAL A 427 -25.64 -37.90 23.94
N ASP A 428 -24.84 -38.64 23.16
CA ASP A 428 -24.13 -39.82 23.63
C ASP A 428 -22.62 -39.51 23.71
N SER A 429 -22.13 -39.53 24.95
CA SER A 429 -20.74 -39.64 25.44
C SER A 429 -19.56 -39.11 24.61
N LEU A 430 -18.88 -38.10 25.15
CA LEU A 430 -17.57 -37.56 24.73
C LEU A 430 -16.42 -38.60 24.65
N SER A 431 -16.63 -39.85 25.05
CA SER A 431 -15.61 -40.91 25.03
C SER A 431 -15.43 -41.56 23.65
N ASP A 432 -16.44 -41.47 22.78
CA ASP A 432 -16.46 -42.27 21.54
C ASP A 432 -15.88 -41.50 20.33
N PHE A 433 -15.74 -40.17 20.43
CA PHE A 433 -15.14 -39.33 19.37
C PHE A 433 -13.59 -39.37 19.33
N LEU A 434 -12.95 -40.02 20.31
CA LEU A 434 -11.48 -40.15 20.37
C LEU A 434 -10.96 -41.52 19.86
N ARG A 435 -11.82 -42.35 19.26
CA ARG A 435 -11.42 -43.66 18.74
C ARG A 435 -12.06 -43.97 17.39
N GLU A 436 -11.66 -43.25 16.36
CA GLU A 436 -11.71 -43.80 15.00
C GLU A 436 -10.39 -43.52 14.28
N ASP A 437 -9.74 -44.63 13.91
CA ASP A 437 -8.56 -44.84 13.08
C ASP A 437 -7.92 -43.59 12.45
N LEU A 438 -7.00 -42.97 13.20
CA LEU A 438 -6.05 -42.01 12.65
C LEU A 438 -4.96 -42.79 11.88
N PRO A 439 -4.76 -42.53 10.57
CA PRO A 439 -3.47 -42.82 9.97
C PRO A 439 -2.42 -42.04 10.77
N ILE A 440 -1.28 -42.67 11.04
CA ILE A 440 -0.16 -42.13 11.83
C ILE A 440 0.20 -40.74 11.29
N MET A 441 -0.40 -39.68 11.85
CA MET A 441 0.02 -38.32 11.56
C MET A 441 1.34 -38.10 12.30
N PRO A 442 2.38 -37.57 11.63
CA PRO A 442 3.59 -37.18 12.33
C PRO A 442 3.22 -36.25 13.48
N GLN A 443 3.84 -36.46 14.65
CA GLN A 443 3.62 -35.59 15.81
C GLN A 443 3.81 -34.14 15.36
N ARG A 444 2.76 -33.32 15.51
CA ARG A 444 2.83 -31.91 15.14
C ARG A 444 3.95 -31.26 15.93
N THR A 445 4.96 -30.78 15.22
CA THR A 445 6.04 -30.01 15.83
C THR A 445 5.46 -28.76 16.47
N ARG A 446 6.15 -28.19 17.47
CA ARG A 446 5.72 -26.94 18.13
C ARG A 446 5.39 -25.85 17.10
N LEU A 447 6.26 -25.70 16.09
CA LEU A 447 6.05 -24.72 15.03
C LEU A 447 4.79 -24.99 14.21
N THR A 448 4.52 -26.25 13.85
CA THR A 448 3.29 -26.64 13.16
C THR A 448 2.05 -26.30 13.99
N GLN A 449 2.11 -26.47 15.31
CA GLN A 449 1.01 -26.11 16.21
C GLN A 449 0.77 -24.61 16.18
N ILE A 450 1.82 -23.80 16.35
CA ILE A 450 1.75 -22.32 16.36
C ILE A 450 1.23 -21.78 15.03
N ILE A 451 1.71 -22.27 13.88
CA ILE A 451 1.22 -21.83 12.55
C ILE A 451 -0.29 -22.06 12.39
N LEU A 452 -0.80 -23.14 12.97
CA LEU A 452 -2.20 -23.56 12.82
C LEU A 452 -3.10 -23.14 13.98
N GLU A 453 -2.51 -22.57 15.02
CA GLU A 453 -3.19 -22.08 16.21
C GLU A 453 -4.11 -20.93 15.86
N LYS A 454 -5.33 -20.99 16.41
CA LYS A 454 -6.35 -19.99 16.14
C LYS A 454 -6.33 -18.94 17.25
N ASP A 455 -6.42 -17.68 16.87
CA ASP A 455 -6.69 -16.57 17.77
C ASP A 455 -8.15 -16.58 18.26
N SER A 456 -8.50 -15.57 19.06
CA SER A 456 -9.86 -15.38 19.60
C SER A 456 -10.93 -15.19 18.52
N ARG A 457 -10.56 -14.79 17.30
CA ARG A 457 -11.45 -14.63 16.14
C ARG A 457 -11.53 -15.90 15.28
N GLY A 458 -10.78 -16.94 15.63
CA GLY A 458 -10.72 -18.20 14.90
C GLY A 458 -9.79 -18.17 13.68
N ASP A 459 -8.95 -17.14 13.58
CA ASP A 459 -7.94 -16.94 12.53
C ASP A 459 -6.60 -17.52 12.94
N ASN A 460 -5.84 -18.03 11.98
CA ASN A 460 -4.45 -18.46 12.20
C ASN A 460 -3.51 -17.73 11.24
N ALA A 461 -2.20 -17.92 11.39
CA ALA A 461 -1.20 -17.24 10.57
C ALA A 461 -1.48 -17.32 9.06
N ILE A 462 -2.01 -18.46 8.57
CA ILE A 462 -2.39 -18.63 7.16
C ILE A 462 -3.61 -17.76 6.79
N THR A 463 -4.67 -17.76 7.60
CA THR A 463 -5.82 -16.89 7.29
C THR A 463 -5.45 -15.41 7.36
N LEU A 464 -4.57 -15.04 8.29
CA LEU A 464 -4.07 -13.68 8.43
C LEU A 464 -3.17 -13.25 7.28
N ALA A 465 -2.33 -14.14 6.74
CA ALA A 465 -1.57 -13.86 5.52
C ALA A 465 -2.50 -13.63 4.31
N ILE A 466 -3.57 -14.42 4.18
CA ILE A 466 -4.58 -14.26 3.12
C ILE A 466 -5.31 -12.92 3.27
N LYS A 467 -5.75 -12.58 4.50
CA LYS A 467 -6.41 -11.30 4.82
C LYS A 467 -5.46 -10.10 4.66
N GLY A 468 -4.17 -10.29 4.92
CA GLY A 468 -3.11 -9.30 4.71
C GLY A 468 -2.69 -9.14 3.24
N HIS A 469 -3.31 -9.89 2.32
CA HIS A 469 -3.04 -9.87 0.88
C HIS A 469 -1.56 -10.10 0.50
N SER A 470 -0.78 -10.84 1.29
CA SER A 470 0.61 -11.22 0.95
C SER A 470 0.76 -12.69 0.50
N PRO A 471 0.79 -12.97 -0.81
CA PRO A 471 1.04 -14.32 -1.32
C PRO A 471 2.43 -14.84 -0.92
N GLU A 472 3.41 -13.96 -0.74
CA GLU A 472 4.77 -14.33 -0.32
C GLU A 472 4.81 -14.84 1.12
N CYS A 473 4.08 -14.21 2.04
CA CYS A 473 3.93 -14.73 3.41
C CYS A 473 3.19 -16.07 3.41
N LEU A 474 2.16 -16.21 2.57
CA LEU A 474 1.42 -17.47 2.43
C LEU A 474 2.34 -18.60 1.93
N GLU A 475 3.12 -18.37 0.88
CA GLU A 475 4.12 -19.30 0.36
C GLU A 475 5.06 -19.76 1.48
N VAL A 476 5.62 -18.83 2.25
CA VAL A 476 6.54 -19.13 3.35
C VAL A 476 5.89 -20.03 4.40
N LEU A 477 4.67 -19.72 4.83
CA LEU A 477 3.94 -20.51 5.83
C LEU A 477 3.63 -21.93 5.34
N LEU A 478 3.14 -22.07 4.10
CA LEU A 478 2.82 -23.37 3.50
C LEU A 478 4.08 -24.23 3.31
N LYS A 479 5.14 -23.63 2.77
CA LYS A 479 6.45 -24.27 2.64
C LYS A 479 6.98 -24.72 3.99
N LYS A 480 6.81 -23.91 5.04
CA LYS A 480 7.28 -24.26 6.38
C LYS A 480 6.51 -25.44 6.97
N LEU A 481 5.18 -25.49 6.81
CA LEU A 481 4.40 -26.66 7.21
C LEU A 481 4.84 -27.94 6.49
N ASN A 482 5.08 -27.85 5.17
CA ASN A 482 5.56 -28.98 4.38
C ASN A 482 6.96 -29.45 4.83
N GLN A 483 7.88 -28.53 5.16
CA GLN A 483 9.21 -28.84 5.70
C GLN A 483 9.14 -29.55 7.06
N GLU A 484 8.16 -29.20 7.89
CA GLU A 484 7.89 -29.86 9.18
C GLU A 484 7.14 -31.20 9.00
N GLY A 485 6.87 -31.61 7.76
CA GLY A 485 6.17 -32.86 7.44
C GLY A 485 4.65 -32.80 7.66
N TYR A 486 4.08 -31.60 7.82
CA TYR A 486 2.64 -31.42 7.98
C TYR A 486 1.96 -31.14 6.65
N ILE A 487 1.09 -32.06 6.23
CA ILE A 487 0.25 -31.92 5.04
C ILE A 487 -1.12 -31.40 5.49
N LEU A 488 -1.57 -30.29 4.89
CA LEU A 488 -2.90 -29.74 5.14
C LEU A 488 -3.97 -30.75 4.70
N THR A 489 -5.04 -30.88 5.49
CA THR A 489 -6.21 -31.68 5.08
C THR A 489 -6.98 -30.96 3.97
N GLU A 490 -7.67 -31.71 3.10
CA GLU A 490 -8.50 -31.15 2.03
C GLU A 490 -9.49 -30.11 2.55
N LYS A 491 -10.14 -30.38 3.69
CA LYS A 491 -11.08 -29.44 4.34
C LYS A 491 -10.41 -28.09 4.69
N LYS A 492 -9.15 -28.10 5.14
CA LYS A 492 -8.40 -26.86 5.45
C LYS A 492 -8.00 -26.13 4.18
N GLN A 493 -7.47 -26.86 3.20
CA GLN A 493 -7.11 -26.31 1.89
C GLN A 493 -8.32 -25.66 1.20
N GLN A 494 -9.47 -26.32 1.22
CA GLN A 494 -10.73 -25.77 0.69
C GLN A 494 -11.14 -24.48 1.42
N LYS A 495 -11.05 -24.45 2.77
CA LYS A 495 -11.36 -23.24 3.55
C LYS A 495 -10.45 -22.08 3.18
N TYR A 496 -9.15 -22.33 3.06
CA TYR A 496 -8.18 -21.29 2.68
C TYR A 496 -8.40 -20.80 1.25
N LEU A 497 -8.69 -21.71 0.31
CA LEU A 497 -8.98 -21.36 -1.07
C LEU A 497 -10.26 -20.53 -1.20
N LEU A 498 -11.32 -20.89 -0.49
CA LEU A 498 -12.55 -20.08 -0.42
C LEU A 498 -12.29 -18.68 0.13
N LEU A 499 -11.46 -18.56 1.17
CA LEU A 499 -11.08 -17.26 1.72
C LEU A 499 -10.32 -16.43 0.68
N ALA A 500 -9.36 -17.02 -0.05
CA ALA A 500 -8.60 -16.34 -1.11
C ALA A 500 -9.47 -15.92 -2.31
N ILE A 501 -10.45 -16.74 -2.69
CA ILE A 501 -11.44 -16.41 -3.72
C ILE A 501 -12.26 -15.20 -3.25
N ASN A 502 -12.73 -15.21 -2.00
CA ASN A 502 -13.55 -14.13 -1.45
C ASN A 502 -12.78 -12.81 -1.30
N THR A 503 -11.46 -12.86 -1.07
CA THR A 503 -10.60 -11.66 -1.10
C THR A 503 -10.27 -11.18 -2.52
N ASN A 504 -10.74 -11.89 -3.56
CA ASN A 504 -10.57 -11.59 -4.98
C ASN A 504 -9.10 -11.35 -5.39
N ASN A 505 -8.17 -12.08 -4.75
CA ASN A 505 -6.74 -11.96 -4.99
C ASN A 505 -6.25 -13.14 -5.86
N VAL A 506 -5.92 -12.84 -7.13
CA VAL A 506 -5.46 -13.83 -8.12
C VAL A 506 -4.24 -14.60 -7.62
N HIS A 507 -3.23 -13.90 -7.12
CA HIS A 507 -1.97 -14.50 -6.68
C HIS A 507 -2.15 -15.41 -5.47
N MET A 508 -3.08 -15.09 -4.56
CA MET A 508 -3.42 -15.97 -3.42
C MET A 508 -4.06 -17.28 -3.87
N VAL A 509 -4.99 -17.20 -4.83
CA VAL A 509 -5.65 -18.36 -5.42
C VAL A 509 -4.63 -19.24 -6.14
N ASP A 510 -3.78 -18.64 -6.96
CA ASP A 510 -2.74 -19.34 -7.71
C ASP A 510 -1.73 -20.00 -6.77
N GLU A 511 -1.30 -19.32 -5.69
CA GLU A 511 -0.38 -19.88 -4.70
C GLU A 511 -0.98 -21.08 -3.98
N LEU A 512 -2.25 -21.00 -3.55
CA LEU A 512 -2.92 -22.11 -2.87
C LEU A 512 -3.10 -23.31 -3.80
N ILE A 513 -3.53 -23.09 -5.04
CA ILE A 513 -3.72 -24.16 -6.03
C ILE A 513 -2.38 -24.80 -6.40
N SER A 514 -1.32 -24.00 -6.57
CA SER A 514 0.01 -24.51 -6.90
C SER A 514 0.64 -25.33 -5.77
N ASN A 515 0.25 -25.06 -4.52
CA ASN A 515 0.63 -25.88 -3.35
C ASN A 515 -0.21 -27.16 -3.21
N MET A 516 -1.28 -27.33 -4.01
CA MET A 516 -2.04 -28.57 -4.09
C MET A 516 -1.49 -29.43 -5.24
N GLY A 517 -1.40 -30.74 -5.06
CA GLY A 517 -1.13 -31.64 -6.19
C GLY A 517 -2.25 -31.53 -7.25
N PRO A 518 -1.99 -31.68 -8.56
CA PRO A 518 -2.99 -31.44 -9.61
C PRO A 518 -4.32 -32.19 -9.42
N GLU A 519 -4.25 -33.46 -8.99
CA GLU A 519 -5.44 -34.27 -8.72
C GLU A 519 -6.23 -33.76 -7.50
N GLN A 520 -5.51 -33.35 -6.44
CA GLN A 520 -6.10 -32.79 -5.23
C GLN A 520 -6.72 -31.42 -5.47
N ALA A 521 -6.04 -30.56 -6.23
CA ALA A 521 -6.56 -29.27 -6.66
C ALA A 521 -7.88 -29.47 -7.41
N THR A 522 -7.91 -30.41 -8.36
CA THR A 522 -9.10 -30.75 -9.14
C THR A 522 -10.26 -31.19 -8.25
N ASP A 523 -10.02 -32.11 -7.32
CA ASP A 523 -11.03 -32.60 -6.40
C ASP A 523 -11.59 -31.50 -5.48
N ILE A 524 -10.73 -30.68 -4.87
CA ILE A 524 -11.14 -29.58 -3.97
C ILE A 524 -11.90 -28.50 -4.74
N VAL A 525 -11.37 -28.06 -5.89
CA VAL A 525 -11.96 -26.99 -6.70
C VAL A 525 -13.31 -27.42 -7.25
N SER A 526 -13.47 -28.68 -7.65
CA SER A 526 -14.76 -29.22 -8.12
C SER A 526 -15.86 -29.22 -7.05
N LYS A 527 -15.50 -29.20 -5.76
CA LYS A 527 -16.42 -29.15 -4.61
C LYS A 527 -16.81 -27.72 -4.22
N ILE A 528 -16.18 -26.70 -4.80
CA ILE A 528 -16.54 -25.31 -4.55
C ILE A 528 -17.75 -24.94 -5.42
N SER A 529 -18.73 -24.26 -4.83
CA SER A 529 -19.86 -23.69 -5.53
C SER A 529 -19.83 -22.17 -5.40
N LEU A 530 -20.06 -21.47 -6.51
CA LEU A 530 -20.13 -20.02 -6.58
C LEU A 530 -21.49 -19.61 -7.14
N SER A 531 -22.15 -18.66 -6.49
CA SER A 531 -23.38 -18.05 -7.02
C SER A 531 -23.10 -17.18 -8.23
N GLU A 532 -24.10 -16.95 -9.08
CA GLU A 532 -23.98 -16.05 -10.24
C GLU A 532 -23.48 -14.65 -9.84
N GLU A 533 -23.94 -14.12 -8.70
CA GLU A 533 -23.49 -12.81 -8.19
C GLU A 533 -22.02 -12.82 -7.79
N GLN A 534 -21.52 -13.91 -7.18
CA GLN A 534 -20.09 -14.07 -6.92
C GLN A 534 -19.30 -14.16 -8.23
N VAL A 535 -19.76 -14.96 -9.20
CA VAL A 535 -19.12 -15.08 -10.52
C VAL A 535 -19.08 -13.73 -11.25
N LYS A 536 -20.11 -12.89 -11.13
CA LYS A 536 -20.11 -11.51 -11.67
C LYS A 536 -19.03 -10.63 -11.02
N LYS A 537 -18.85 -10.72 -9.70
CA LYS A 537 -17.90 -9.88 -8.94
C LYS A 537 -16.44 -10.35 -9.03
N LEU A 538 -16.20 -11.65 -9.24
CA LEU A 538 -14.85 -12.22 -9.24
C LEU A 538 -14.01 -11.84 -10.48
N ASN A 539 -12.71 -11.74 -10.28
CA ASN A 539 -11.73 -11.55 -11.34
C ASN A 539 -11.77 -12.73 -12.34
N ILE A 540 -11.72 -12.42 -13.63
CA ILE A 540 -11.80 -13.43 -14.69
C ILE A 540 -10.63 -14.42 -14.66
N HIS A 541 -9.46 -14.01 -14.18
CA HIS A 541 -8.31 -14.91 -14.01
C HIS A 541 -8.59 -15.94 -12.93
N ILE A 542 -9.17 -15.55 -11.79
CA ILE A 542 -9.60 -16.52 -10.75
C ILE A 542 -10.60 -17.52 -11.36
N LEU A 543 -11.61 -17.04 -12.09
CA LEU A 543 -12.61 -17.92 -12.71
C LEU A 543 -11.99 -18.91 -13.70
N LYS A 544 -11.04 -18.44 -14.53
CA LYS A 544 -10.29 -19.30 -15.46
C LYS A 544 -9.37 -20.29 -14.73
N THR A 545 -8.68 -19.86 -13.68
CA THR A 545 -7.86 -20.75 -12.85
C THR A 545 -8.74 -21.82 -12.22
N LEU A 546 -9.92 -21.48 -11.69
CA LEU A 546 -10.86 -22.46 -11.13
C LEU A 546 -11.40 -23.43 -12.20
N GLU A 547 -11.77 -22.93 -13.38
CA GLU A 547 -12.22 -23.77 -14.51
C GLU A 547 -11.13 -24.77 -14.95
N GLN A 548 -9.89 -24.28 -15.10
CA GLN A 548 -8.74 -25.10 -15.48
C GLN A 548 -8.40 -26.17 -14.45
N ASN A 549 -8.75 -25.93 -13.18
CA ASN A 549 -8.59 -26.86 -12.08
C ASN A 549 -9.90 -27.58 -11.75
N GLY A 550 -10.81 -27.77 -12.72
CA GLY A 550 -11.93 -28.71 -12.59
C GLY A 550 -13.22 -28.17 -11.99
N MET A 551 -13.36 -26.86 -11.79
CA MET A 551 -14.65 -26.25 -11.44
C MET A 551 -15.60 -26.31 -12.64
N ASN A 552 -16.78 -26.89 -12.44
CA ASN A 552 -17.83 -26.89 -13.44
C ASN A 552 -18.82 -25.76 -13.15
N PHE A 553 -18.71 -24.67 -13.89
CA PHE A 553 -19.68 -23.59 -13.83
C PHE A 553 -21.02 -24.01 -14.45
N ASP A 554 -22.14 -23.59 -13.85
CA ASP A 554 -23.46 -23.78 -14.45
C ASP A 554 -23.63 -22.91 -15.70
N LYS A 555 -24.68 -23.15 -16.48
CA LYS A 555 -24.87 -22.47 -17.76
C LYS A 555 -24.93 -20.93 -17.62
N PRO A 556 -25.67 -20.35 -16.65
CA PRO A 556 -25.65 -18.92 -16.41
C PRO A 556 -24.26 -18.37 -16.07
N SER A 557 -23.51 -19.03 -15.18
CA SER A 557 -22.14 -18.63 -14.82
C SER A 557 -21.17 -18.77 -15.98
N GLN A 558 -21.29 -19.82 -16.79
CA GLN A 558 -20.53 -19.98 -18.04
C GLN A 558 -20.88 -18.88 -19.04
N ASP A 559 -22.13 -18.45 -19.13
CA ASP A 559 -22.53 -17.36 -20.01
C ASP A 559 -21.96 -16.03 -19.50
N ILE A 560 -21.88 -15.81 -18.18
CA ILE A 560 -21.18 -14.64 -17.58
C ILE A 560 -19.67 -14.71 -17.85
N ILE A 561 -19.04 -15.87 -17.65
CA ILE A 561 -17.60 -16.08 -17.92
C ILE A 561 -17.30 -15.91 -19.41
N THR A 562 -18.14 -16.49 -20.26
CA THR A 562 -18.06 -16.35 -21.71
C THR A 562 -18.28 -14.91 -22.08
N GLU A 563 -19.26 -14.18 -21.54
CA GLU A 563 -19.42 -12.74 -21.77
C GLU A 563 -18.16 -11.98 -21.34
N LYS A 564 -17.62 -12.29 -20.15
CA LYS A 564 -16.36 -11.71 -19.65
C LYS A 564 -15.20 -11.98 -20.61
N ALA A 565 -15.10 -13.19 -21.20
CA ALA A 565 -14.01 -13.63 -22.07
C ALA A 565 -14.22 -13.35 -23.57
N SER A 566 -15.47 -13.25 -24.03
CA SER A 566 -15.93 -13.07 -25.41
C SER A 566 -16.27 -11.61 -25.71
N ARG A 567 -16.26 -10.75 -24.70
CA ARG A 567 -15.97 -9.32 -24.88
C ARG A 567 -14.63 -9.23 -25.61
N LYS A 568 -14.70 -9.31 -26.94
CA LYS A 568 -13.62 -9.26 -27.94
C LYS A 568 -12.40 -8.58 -27.33
N MET A 569 -11.40 -9.38 -26.89
CA MET A 569 -10.30 -8.98 -26.00
C MET A 569 -9.96 -7.52 -26.24
N ASN A 570 -10.64 -6.65 -25.49
CA ASN A 570 -10.57 -5.25 -25.83
C ASN A 570 -9.17 -4.82 -25.36
N ILE A 571 -8.64 -3.73 -25.90
CA ILE A 571 -7.37 -3.15 -25.45
C ILE A 571 -7.28 -3.10 -23.90
N PHE A 572 -8.43 -3.08 -23.24
CA PHE A 572 -8.69 -3.22 -21.80
C PHE A 572 -8.27 -4.51 -21.07
N GLU A 573 -8.31 -5.69 -21.68
CA GLU A 573 -7.72 -6.90 -21.07
C GLU A 573 -6.21 -6.94 -21.28
N ILE A 574 -5.72 -6.34 -22.38
CA ILE A 574 -4.29 -6.01 -22.54
C ILE A 574 -3.87 -4.99 -21.47
N ILE A 575 -4.75 -4.08 -21.06
CA ILE A 575 -4.53 -3.08 -20.01
C ILE A 575 -4.55 -3.71 -18.62
N GLY A 576 -5.49 -4.61 -18.29
CA GLY A 576 -5.43 -5.39 -17.06
C GLY A 576 -4.16 -6.25 -16.98
N THR A 577 -3.77 -6.87 -18.09
CA THR A 577 -2.49 -7.60 -18.21
C THR A 577 -1.28 -6.66 -18.15
N LYS A 578 -1.38 -5.42 -18.66
CA LYS A 578 -0.31 -4.40 -18.57
C LYS A 578 -0.21 -3.81 -17.18
N LEU A 579 -1.32 -3.65 -16.46
CA LEU A 579 -1.37 -3.25 -15.07
C LEU A 579 -0.76 -4.38 -14.24
N VAL A 580 -1.23 -5.62 -14.35
CA VAL A 580 -0.59 -6.78 -13.68
C VAL A 580 0.90 -6.87 -14.03
N LYS A 581 1.29 -6.77 -15.31
CA LYS A 581 2.72 -6.73 -15.70
C LYS A 581 3.46 -5.48 -15.25
N PHE A 582 2.77 -4.36 -15.04
CA PHE A 582 3.33 -3.13 -14.48
C PHE A 582 3.48 -3.25 -12.96
N PHE A 583 2.56 -3.93 -12.29
CA PHE A 583 2.68 -4.37 -10.89
C PHE A 583 3.88 -5.32 -10.75
N ASP A 584 3.99 -6.34 -11.61
CA ASP A 584 5.15 -7.25 -11.69
C ASP A 584 6.45 -6.47 -12.00
N TYR A 585 6.39 -5.51 -12.92
CA TYR A 585 7.54 -4.65 -13.27
C TYR A 585 7.94 -3.75 -12.11
N ILE A 586 6.99 -3.12 -11.42
CA ILE A 586 7.25 -2.30 -10.23
C ILE A 586 7.93 -3.14 -9.16
N GLN A 587 7.40 -4.33 -8.87
CA GLN A 587 8.03 -5.27 -7.93
C GLN A 587 9.45 -5.63 -8.39
N SER A 588 9.67 -5.92 -9.68
CA SER A 588 11.00 -6.25 -10.22
C SER A 588 12.00 -5.08 -10.18
N VAL A 589 11.53 -3.85 -10.38
CA VAL A 589 12.34 -2.63 -10.34
C VAL A 589 12.74 -2.28 -8.92
N PHE A 590 11.91 -2.61 -7.92
CA PHE A 590 12.27 -2.49 -6.52
C PHE A 590 13.19 -3.62 -6.05
N GLN A 591 13.04 -4.84 -6.55
CA GLN A 591 13.93 -5.97 -6.26
C GLN A 591 15.35 -5.80 -6.80
N LEU A 592 15.53 -5.17 -7.98
CA LEU A 592 16.86 -4.96 -8.59
C LEU A 592 17.79 -4.09 -7.72
N ASN A 593 17.24 -3.16 -6.94
CA ASN A 593 18.03 -2.30 -6.05
C ASN A 593 18.57 -3.03 -4.80
N CYS A 594 18.13 -4.26 -4.51
CA CYS A 594 18.64 -5.06 -3.38
C CYS A 594 19.82 -5.97 -3.76
N SER A 595 20.20 -6.03 -5.04
CA SER A 595 21.22 -6.98 -5.51
C SER A 595 22.62 -6.39 -5.75
N GLU A 596 22.78 -5.06 -5.74
CA GLU A 596 24.06 -4.41 -6.09
C GLU A 596 24.94 -3.99 -4.89
N GLU A 597 24.53 -4.16 -3.63
CA GLU A 597 25.34 -3.74 -2.48
C GLU A 597 26.07 -4.86 -1.70
N ASN A 598 26.06 -6.11 -2.19
CA ASN A 598 26.77 -7.20 -1.53
C ASN A 598 27.72 -7.96 -2.47
N GLU A 599 28.66 -7.25 -3.08
CA GLU A 599 29.93 -7.83 -3.54
C GLU A 599 30.96 -6.71 -3.74
N ASP A 600 31.54 -6.22 -2.65
CA ASP A 600 32.96 -5.86 -2.61
C ASP A 600 33.39 -5.49 -1.19
N SER A 601 34.11 -6.41 -0.55
CA SER A 601 34.87 -6.10 0.66
C SER A 601 36.35 -6.39 0.41
N PHE A 602 37.17 -5.42 0.82
CA PHE A 602 38.63 -5.47 1.03
C PHE A 602 39.56 -5.58 -0.19
N SER A 603 40.16 -4.44 -0.58
CA SER A 603 41.60 -4.22 -0.32
C SER A 603 42.00 -2.77 -0.53
N SER A 604 43.08 -2.39 0.14
CA SER A 604 43.48 -1.02 0.50
C SER A 604 44.54 -0.40 -0.43
N THR A 605 44.53 0.94 -0.41
CA THR A 605 45.61 1.95 -0.64
C THR A 605 45.77 2.65 -2.00
N PRO A 606 46.17 3.96 -1.97
CA PRO A 606 45.97 4.92 -3.06
C PRO A 606 47.29 5.28 -3.79
N ASP A 607 47.21 5.50 -5.11
CA ASP A 607 47.79 6.68 -5.80
C ASP A 607 47.79 6.54 -7.33
N SER A 608 47.73 7.71 -7.97
CA SER A 608 48.19 8.08 -9.31
C SER A 608 47.16 8.25 -10.44
N LEU A 609 47.19 9.50 -10.95
CA LEU A 609 46.59 10.05 -12.15
C LEU A 609 46.93 9.27 -13.43
N ALA A 610 45.99 9.14 -14.35
CA ALA A 610 45.98 9.86 -15.64
C ALA A 610 44.97 9.26 -16.63
N GLN A 611 44.14 10.17 -17.18
CA GLN A 611 43.62 10.21 -18.55
C GLN A 611 43.44 8.89 -19.31
N THR A 612 42.18 8.58 -19.64
CA THR A 612 41.86 8.10 -20.98
C THR A 612 40.44 8.53 -21.36
N GLU A 613 40.37 9.51 -22.26
CA GLU A 613 39.17 9.81 -23.05
C GLU A 613 38.81 8.56 -23.86
N HIS A 614 37.63 7.98 -23.62
CA HIS A 614 37.00 7.11 -24.60
C HIS A 614 35.57 7.56 -24.86
N ASN A 615 35.37 8.02 -26.09
CA ASN A 615 34.12 8.36 -26.74
C ASN A 615 33.05 7.28 -26.54
N LEU A 616 32.00 7.59 -25.78
CA LEU A 616 30.71 6.91 -25.85
C LEU A 616 29.67 7.88 -26.45
N LYS A 617 29.70 7.97 -27.79
CA LYS A 617 28.57 8.48 -28.56
C LYS A 617 27.68 7.31 -28.95
N THR A 618 26.72 6.99 -28.09
CA THR A 618 25.37 6.58 -28.47
C THR A 618 24.45 6.69 -27.25
N PRO A 619 23.35 7.47 -27.30
CA PRO A 619 22.41 7.57 -26.18
C PRO A 619 21.58 6.27 -26.06
N PRO A 620 21.23 5.84 -24.84
CA PRO A 620 20.49 4.58 -24.56
C PRO A 620 19.01 4.60 -25.02
N ASP A 621 18.54 5.72 -25.57
CA ASP A 621 17.15 5.95 -25.96
C ASP A 621 16.73 5.13 -27.21
N ARG A 622 17.67 4.81 -28.11
CA ARG A 622 17.35 4.01 -29.31
C ARG A 622 17.04 2.56 -28.99
N GLU A 623 17.62 1.99 -27.95
CA GLU A 623 17.41 0.59 -27.61
C GLU A 623 16.05 0.37 -26.93
N LEU A 624 15.61 1.33 -26.11
CA LEU A 624 14.30 1.34 -25.47
C LEU A 624 13.15 1.55 -26.47
N ILE A 625 13.29 2.53 -27.37
CA ILE A 625 12.32 2.76 -28.45
C ILE A 625 12.32 1.56 -29.42
N SER A 626 13.48 0.97 -29.71
CA SER A 626 13.59 -0.20 -30.59
C SER A 626 13.00 -1.46 -29.97
N LYS A 627 13.17 -1.71 -28.67
CA LYS A 627 12.56 -2.84 -27.96
C LYS A 627 11.03 -2.69 -27.87
N PHE A 628 10.53 -1.49 -27.61
CA PHE A 628 9.10 -1.20 -27.61
C PHE A 628 8.48 -1.32 -29.01
N GLN A 629 9.15 -0.85 -30.06
CA GLN A 629 8.70 -1.01 -31.45
C GLN A 629 8.80 -2.46 -31.95
N SER A 630 9.85 -3.20 -31.56
CA SER A 630 10.00 -4.63 -31.86
C SER A 630 8.91 -5.47 -31.20
N PHE A 631 8.51 -5.11 -29.96
CA PHE A 631 7.37 -5.69 -29.27
C PHE A 631 6.04 -5.39 -29.99
N LYS A 632 5.82 -4.15 -30.43
CA LYS A 632 4.63 -3.73 -31.22
C LYS A 632 4.53 -4.49 -32.55
N GLN A 633 5.65 -4.67 -33.24
CA GLN A 633 5.71 -5.39 -34.52
C GLN A 633 5.42 -6.89 -34.33
N LYS A 634 6.07 -7.55 -33.36
CA LYS A 634 5.81 -8.97 -33.05
C LYS A 634 4.34 -9.25 -32.71
N HIS A 635 3.68 -8.30 -32.05
CA HIS A 635 2.25 -8.41 -31.73
C HIS A 635 1.33 -8.17 -32.95
N GLN A 636 1.67 -7.25 -33.85
CA GLN A 636 0.93 -7.06 -35.11
C GLN A 636 1.05 -8.27 -36.05
N ASP A 637 2.22 -8.91 -36.06
CA ASP A 637 2.46 -10.11 -36.86
C ASP A 637 1.64 -11.30 -36.32
N GLN A 638 1.53 -11.47 -34.98
CA GLN A 638 0.67 -12.49 -34.35
C GLN A 638 -0.84 -12.26 -34.59
N ILE A 639 -1.29 -11.01 -34.67
CA ILE A 639 -2.69 -10.68 -34.97
C ILE A 639 -3.01 -10.99 -36.44
N SER A 640 -2.04 -10.79 -37.33
CA SER A 640 -2.17 -11.05 -38.76
C SER A 640 -2.19 -12.56 -39.06
N GLU A 641 -1.39 -13.37 -38.36
CA GLU A 641 -1.41 -14.85 -38.45
C GLU A 641 -2.76 -15.44 -38.00
N ASN A 642 -3.36 -14.89 -36.94
CA ASN A 642 -4.67 -15.32 -36.42
C ASN A 642 -5.86 -14.91 -37.32
N GLN A 643 -5.70 -13.89 -38.17
CA GLN A 643 -6.71 -13.51 -39.16
C GLN A 643 -6.62 -14.39 -40.42
N SER A 644 -5.41 -14.72 -40.88
CA SER A 644 -5.21 -15.59 -42.06
C SER A 644 -5.65 -17.05 -41.86
N THR A 645 -5.71 -17.55 -40.63
CA THR A 645 -6.22 -18.90 -40.32
C THR A 645 -7.75 -18.98 -40.36
N SER A 646 -8.47 -17.85 -40.30
CA SER A 646 -9.94 -17.80 -40.34
C SER A 646 -10.53 -17.74 -41.75
N GLU A 647 -9.75 -17.40 -42.77
CA GLU A 647 -10.22 -17.26 -44.16
C GLU A 647 -10.10 -18.54 -45.02
N ILE A 648 -9.47 -19.61 -44.53
CA ILE A 648 -9.27 -20.86 -45.31
C ILE A 648 -10.44 -21.87 -45.16
N GLN A 649 -11.42 -21.63 -44.29
CA GLN A 649 -12.50 -22.60 -44.01
C GLN A 649 -13.85 -22.37 -44.71
N ASN A 650 -13.96 -21.53 -45.75
CA ASN A 650 -15.23 -21.34 -46.46
C ASN A 650 -15.11 -21.47 -47.99
N ILE A 651 -15.29 -22.69 -48.52
CA ILE A 651 -15.73 -22.93 -49.90
C ILE A 651 -16.94 -23.88 -49.86
N PRO A 652 -18.17 -23.46 -50.22
CA PRO A 652 -19.34 -24.33 -50.22
C PRO A 652 -19.55 -25.03 -51.57
N GLY A 653 -19.67 -26.35 -51.52
CA GLY A 653 -20.17 -27.19 -52.62
C GLY A 653 -21.69 -27.21 -52.69
N ALA A 654 -22.22 -27.12 -53.91
CA ALA A 654 -23.65 -27.17 -54.23
C ALA A 654 -24.27 -28.57 -54.02
N PRO A 655 -25.59 -28.64 -53.85
CA PRO A 655 -26.33 -29.60 -54.67
C PRO A 655 -27.68 -29.11 -55.23
N THR A 656 -27.95 -29.60 -56.43
CA THR A 656 -29.21 -29.76 -57.15
C THR A 656 -30.39 -30.21 -56.29
N LEU A 657 -31.60 -29.74 -56.61
CA LEU A 657 -32.81 -30.58 -56.60
C LEU A 657 -33.87 -30.06 -57.58
N VAL A 658 -34.40 -31.01 -58.34
CA VAL A 658 -35.38 -30.90 -59.42
C VAL A 658 -36.79 -31.04 -58.85
N SER A 659 -37.70 -30.28 -59.48
CA SER A 659 -39.16 -30.23 -59.40
C SER A 659 -39.93 -31.42 -58.79
N SER A 660 -40.91 -31.09 -57.96
CA SER A 660 -42.36 -31.26 -58.26
C SER A 660 -43.19 -30.49 -57.25
#